data_AF-A0A8S3SFE8-F1
#
_entry.id   AF-A0A8S3SFE8-F1
#
_cell.length_a   1.000
_cell.length_b   1.000
_cell.length_c   1.000
_cell.angle_alpha   90.00
_cell.angle_beta   90.00
_cell.angle_gamma   90.00
#
_symmetry.space_group_name_H-M   'P 1'
#
loop_
_entity.id
_entity.type
_entity.pdbx_description
1 polymer ?
#
loop_
_entity_poly.entity_id
_entity_poly.type
_entity_poly.pdbx_seq_one_letter_code
_entity_poly.pdbx_strand_id
1 'polypeptide(L)'
;MSHSTYNKQWGEGQSALQDLLQQEIPEEPPKPEKDRLAAFQLLATMYIKYIQIFRKLEQSYDQIVHPQKRRVLRHVLDGAMGRILELKHEMVNLEFSEYHYFDDVLSDLKLTPNDVEIPIPKYFIYERMEALQKREKTLGQILAKMGPQDKDDRKEEIKMSFEEAIHIVQIHERARQGRLRAKFMKEIRQQELDEKNQRRTGAPTLDPDVAAVRIQKVWKGFAQRRKTKRDREEEMMFIGMAPPPRPQNLKNTHEALATKRESERRVKQTNYEIEYQNALVQIKEKIKESEGPDIKESMMDQIRQWFIECRDATGKFPEFPDEDDGGSSLIFKEKSPEELEAEMKEKEEGGGKKKDKKGKKKDKKEKKGKKDKKGKKGKKGGDDDEEEEGWKMQESSFVPAIKDGHEDYKGVWVTRDEKDNFSQRHDAELIKENKRKEVEEEVRVQVDELMRAELKNLKAAVDRDKGKKGTNLAGKYPGKDGLKMLMHLLPFKTDPKRLKKELPKQLKTIKGDDRLLLVGTSRCPFDGEMKPLTSSYQRIILIPRPDYASRHLLWRRLILKNGGTLTNHLDVSSLSKVTDGYTPGHMVTAIQQILTERRIQALSKKPLTSVEFIAPLARIDPIYKEEEESFKGWYAKTPLGKKRAKAAQADEDGDGGGKGGKGKKGKKGKKGGKKKGKKKK
;
A
#
# COMPACT_ATOMS: atom_id res chain seq x y z
N MET A 1 5.10 8.37 -23.89
CA MET A 1 6.49 7.95 -23.63
C MET A 1 6.81 6.73 -24.49
N SER A 2 8.09 6.53 -24.83
CA SER A 2 8.54 5.40 -25.66
C SER A 2 8.93 4.18 -24.80
N HIS A 3 9.19 3.03 -25.43
CA HIS A 3 9.70 1.84 -24.74
C HIS A 3 11.07 2.08 -24.09
N SER A 4 11.96 2.80 -24.79
CA SER A 4 13.29 3.19 -24.28
C SER A 4 13.19 3.98 -22.97
N THR A 5 12.22 4.88 -22.85
CA THR A 5 12.05 5.68 -21.63
C THR A 5 11.77 4.80 -20.41
N TYR A 6 10.87 3.83 -20.52
CA TYR A 6 10.53 2.95 -19.39
C TYR A 6 11.63 1.93 -19.09
N ASN A 7 12.36 1.44 -20.09
CA ASN A 7 13.55 0.62 -19.87
C ASN A 7 14.64 1.41 -19.12
N LYS A 8 14.89 2.67 -19.51
CA LYS A 8 15.83 3.55 -18.80
C LYS A 8 15.38 3.78 -17.36
N GLN A 9 14.10 4.09 -17.16
CA GLN A 9 13.54 4.29 -15.82
C GLN A 9 13.64 3.04 -14.94
N TRP A 10 13.44 1.85 -15.50
CA TRP A 10 13.66 0.59 -14.80
C TRP A 10 15.13 0.43 -14.39
N GLY A 11 16.07 0.67 -15.31
CA GLY A 11 17.51 0.61 -15.01
C GLY A 11 17.95 1.62 -13.95
N GLU A 12 17.47 2.85 -14.02
CA GLU A 12 17.70 3.86 -12.97
C GLU A 12 17.12 3.43 -11.61
N GLY A 13 15.94 2.79 -11.60
CA GLY A 13 15.34 2.25 -10.38
C GLY A 13 16.17 1.12 -9.78
N GLN A 14 16.70 0.23 -10.62
CA GLN A 14 17.57 -0.88 -10.20
C GLN A 14 18.94 -0.40 -9.71
N SER A 15 19.53 0.61 -10.36
CA SER A 15 20.78 1.22 -9.89
C SER A 15 20.60 1.87 -8.52
N ALA A 16 19.55 2.68 -8.36
CA ALA A 16 19.25 3.30 -7.07
C ALA A 16 18.95 2.26 -5.97
N LEU A 17 18.35 1.12 -6.34
CA LEU A 17 18.12 0.00 -5.44
C LEU A 17 19.41 -0.68 -5.02
N GLN A 18 20.35 -0.88 -5.94
CA GLN A 18 21.67 -1.45 -5.64
C GLN A 18 22.42 -0.58 -4.62
N ASP A 19 22.44 0.74 -4.84
CA ASP A 19 23.08 1.69 -3.93
C ASP A 19 22.46 1.65 -2.53
N LEU A 20 21.15 1.41 -2.46
CA LEU A 20 20.40 1.33 -1.21
C LEU A 20 20.65 0.01 -0.47
N LEU A 21 20.67 -1.11 -1.21
CA LEU A 21 20.99 -2.43 -0.65
C LEU A 21 22.41 -2.47 -0.06
N GLN A 22 23.37 -1.78 -0.67
CA GLN A 22 24.72 -1.67 -0.14
C GLN A 22 24.79 -0.87 1.17
N GLN A 23 23.92 0.14 1.34
CA GLN A 23 23.80 0.89 2.60
C GLN A 23 23.11 0.05 3.69
N GLU A 24 22.18 -0.82 3.32
CA GLU A 24 21.38 -1.60 4.26
C GLU A 24 22.03 -2.92 4.67
N ILE A 25 22.84 -3.50 3.79
CA ILE A 25 23.68 -4.69 4.05
C ILE A 25 25.15 -4.28 3.92
N PRO A 26 25.69 -3.49 4.86
CA PRO A 26 27.12 -3.19 4.87
C PRO A 26 27.93 -4.46 5.18
N GLU A 27 29.19 -4.49 4.74
CA GLU A 27 30.11 -5.63 4.97
C GLU A 27 30.37 -5.88 6.46
N GLU A 28 30.35 -4.81 7.27
CA GLU A 28 30.41 -4.87 8.73
C GLU A 28 29.08 -4.40 9.33
N PRO A 29 28.50 -5.12 10.31
CA PRO A 29 27.24 -4.72 10.92
C PRO A 29 27.41 -3.37 11.62
N PRO A 30 26.51 -2.40 11.36
CA PRO A 30 26.65 -1.07 11.93
C PRO A 30 26.49 -1.14 13.45
N LYS A 31 27.27 -0.31 14.15
CA LYS A 31 27.13 -0.14 15.60
C LYS A 31 25.73 0.40 15.90
N PRO A 32 25.13 0.02 17.05
CA PRO A 32 23.84 0.55 17.46
C PRO A 32 23.88 2.07 17.53
N GLU A 33 22.90 2.72 16.91
CA GLU A 33 22.76 4.17 16.93
C GLU A 33 22.19 4.61 18.28
N LYS A 34 22.93 5.45 19.00
CA LYS A 34 22.53 5.93 20.33
C LYS A 34 21.64 7.14 20.22
N ASP A 35 21.84 7.96 19.19
CA ASP A 35 20.99 9.12 18.96
C ASP A 35 19.69 8.71 18.24
N ARG A 36 18.57 8.83 18.97
CA ARG A 36 17.24 8.52 18.46
C ARG A 36 16.87 9.40 17.27
N LEU A 37 17.35 10.65 17.20
CA LEU A 37 17.07 11.56 16.10
C LEU A 37 17.85 11.15 14.85
N ALA A 38 19.13 10.81 14.99
CA ALA A 38 19.93 10.23 13.91
C ALA A 38 19.33 8.91 13.38
N ALA A 39 18.90 8.01 14.28
CA ALA A 39 18.22 6.76 13.92
C ALA A 39 16.94 7.03 13.11
N PHE A 40 16.14 8.01 13.52
CA PHE A 40 14.95 8.41 12.79
C PHE A 40 15.27 9.01 11.42
N GLN A 41 16.25 9.91 11.34
CA GLN A 41 16.69 10.51 10.07
C GLN A 41 17.18 9.46 9.08
N LEU A 42 17.92 8.45 9.54
CA LEU A 42 18.35 7.32 8.73
C LEU A 42 17.14 6.54 8.18
N LEU A 43 16.20 6.16 9.05
CA LEU A 43 14.97 5.45 8.65
C LEU A 43 14.11 6.27 7.67
N ALA A 44 13.92 7.55 7.94
CA ALA A 44 13.14 8.45 7.10
C ALA A 44 13.79 8.61 5.72
N THR A 45 15.11 8.74 5.66
CA THR A 45 15.88 8.80 4.42
C THR A 45 15.73 7.51 3.61
N MET A 46 15.89 6.34 4.25
CA MET A 46 15.69 5.04 3.61
C MET A 46 14.26 4.89 3.08
N TYR A 47 13.27 5.24 3.90
CA TYR A 47 11.86 5.19 3.54
C TYR A 47 11.55 6.03 2.29
N ILE A 48 12.06 7.27 2.22
CA ILE A 48 11.85 8.15 1.07
C ILE A 48 12.56 7.61 -0.18
N LYS A 49 13.81 7.15 -0.05
CA LYS A 49 14.54 6.54 -1.18
C LYS A 49 13.81 5.31 -1.73
N TYR A 50 13.30 4.44 -0.87
CA TYR A 50 12.48 3.30 -1.29
C TYR A 50 11.18 3.74 -1.98
N ILE A 51 10.51 4.81 -1.53
CA ILE A 51 9.34 5.36 -2.23
C ILE A 51 9.70 5.85 -3.64
N GLN A 52 10.83 6.54 -3.81
CA GLN A 52 11.28 6.99 -5.12
C GLN A 52 11.54 5.81 -6.07
N ILE A 53 12.23 4.76 -5.57
CA ILE A 53 12.47 3.52 -6.32
C ILE A 53 11.13 2.88 -6.68
N PHE A 54 10.23 2.70 -5.71
CA PHE A 54 8.92 2.10 -5.90
C PHE A 54 8.09 2.85 -6.96
N ARG A 55 8.10 4.19 -6.97
CA ARG A 55 7.45 4.99 -8.01
C ARG A 55 8.01 4.70 -9.40
N LYS A 56 9.33 4.61 -9.53
CA LYS A 56 9.98 4.26 -10.81
C LYS A 56 9.62 2.84 -11.25
N LEU A 57 9.66 1.88 -10.33
CA LEU A 57 9.34 0.48 -10.60
C LEU A 57 7.86 0.27 -10.94
N GLU A 58 6.94 0.95 -10.25
CA GLU A 58 5.49 0.87 -10.52
C GLU A 58 5.17 1.42 -11.90
N GLN A 59 5.70 2.60 -12.24
CA GLN A 59 5.50 3.19 -13.56
C GLN A 59 6.11 2.33 -14.67
N SER A 60 7.29 1.74 -14.41
CA SER A 60 7.94 0.82 -15.34
C SER A 60 7.12 -0.46 -15.52
N TYR A 61 6.63 -1.05 -14.42
CA TYR A 61 5.77 -2.23 -14.44
C TYR A 61 4.45 -1.95 -15.18
N ASP A 62 3.81 -0.80 -14.97
CA ASP A 62 2.56 -0.46 -15.66
C ASP A 62 2.75 -0.27 -17.18
N GLN A 63 3.95 0.09 -17.65
CA GLN A 63 4.13 0.55 -19.04
C GLN A 63 5.07 -0.30 -19.91
N ILE A 64 5.91 -1.14 -19.31
CA ILE A 64 6.69 -2.16 -20.02
C ILE A 64 5.75 -3.28 -20.47
N VAL A 65 5.81 -3.62 -21.76
CA VAL A 65 4.93 -4.63 -22.35
C VAL A 65 5.58 -6.02 -22.44
N HIS A 66 6.91 -6.08 -22.26
CA HIS A 66 7.69 -7.30 -22.38
C HIS A 66 7.35 -8.31 -21.24
N PRO A 67 6.83 -9.51 -21.56
CA PRO A 67 6.28 -10.43 -20.55
C PRO A 67 7.31 -10.95 -19.55
N GLN A 68 8.53 -11.28 -19.99
CA GLN A 68 9.59 -11.77 -19.08
C GLN A 68 10.12 -10.67 -18.16
N LYS A 69 10.46 -9.47 -18.67
CA LYS A 69 10.86 -8.31 -17.84
C LYS A 69 9.86 -7.96 -16.76
N ARG A 70 8.57 -7.99 -17.10
CA ARG A 70 7.48 -7.71 -16.15
C ARG A 70 7.53 -8.63 -14.94
N ARG A 71 7.92 -9.91 -15.10
CA ARG A 71 8.04 -10.85 -13.98
C ARG A 71 9.15 -10.46 -13.00
N VAL A 72 10.33 -10.11 -13.53
CA VAL A 72 11.46 -9.62 -12.71
C VAL A 72 11.08 -8.32 -12.01
N LEU A 73 10.48 -7.38 -12.75
CA LEU A 73 9.94 -6.13 -12.20
C LEU A 73 8.91 -6.37 -11.09
N ARG A 74 7.98 -7.32 -11.29
CA ARG A 74 6.93 -7.65 -10.31
C ARG A 74 7.55 -8.09 -8.99
N HIS A 75 8.55 -8.98 -9.06
CA HIS A 75 9.24 -9.52 -7.90
C HIS A 75 9.89 -8.40 -7.07
N VAL A 76 10.70 -7.54 -7.72
CA VAL A 76 11.37 -6.42 -7.05
C VAL A 76 10.37 -5.39 -6.53
N LEU A 77 9.30 -5.11 -7.28
CA LEU A 77 8.26 -4.15 -6.90
C LEU A 77 7.50 -4.59 -5.64
N ASP A 78 7.15 -5.87 -5.52
CA ASP A 78 6.50 -6.41 -4.32
C ASP A 78 7.44 -6.39 -3.11
N GLY A 79 8.72 -6.73 -3.31
CA GLY A 79 9.73 -6.63 -2.27
C GLY A 79 9.89 -5.19 -1.77
N ALA A 80 10.05 -4.22 -2.68
CA ALA A 80 10.18 -2.80 -2.34
C ALA A 80 8.94 -2.28 -1.60
N MET A 81 7.73 -2.69 -2.01
CA MET A 81 6.49 -2.36 -1.31
C MET A 81 6.47 -2.90 0.12
N GLY A 82 6.87 -4.16 0.31
CA GLY A 82 7.00 -4.77 1.63
C GLY A 82 7.98 -4.00 2.51
N ARG A 83 9.14 -3.62 1.95
CA ARG A 83 10.17 -2.87 2.68
C ARG A 83 9.71 -1.49 3.12
N ILE A 84 8.98 -0.76 2.27
CA ILE A 84 8.36 0.53 2.61
C ILE A 84 7.45 0.39 3.85
N LEU A 85 6.67 -0.70 3.93
CA LEU A 85 5.78 -0.95 5.06
C LEU A 85 6.55 -1.30 6.34
N GLU A 86 7.62 -2.08 6.24
CA GLU A 86 8.51 -2.40 7.36
C GLU A 86 9.17 -1.13 7.92
N LEU A 87 9.81 -0.32 7.05
CA LEU A 87 10.44 0.94 7.44
C LEU A 87 9.43 1.89 8.08
N LYS A 88 8.21 1.97 7.52
CA LYS A 88 7.14 2.76 8.14
C LYS A 88 6.77 2.23 9.51
N HIS A 89 6.66 0.91 9.65
CA HIS A 89 6.34 0.31 10.94
C HIS A 89 7.43 0.55 11.98
N GLU A 90 8.69 0.51 11.56
CA GLU A 90 9.86 0.74 12.40
C GLU A 90 9.92 2.18 12.87
N MET A 91 9.71 3.17 11.99
CA MET A 91 9.58 4.58 12.39
C MET A 91 8.48 4.79 13.44
N VAL A 92 7.31 4.15 13.24
CA VAL A 92 6.21 4.21 14.24
C VAL A 92 6.64 3.62 15.58
N ASN A 93 7.45 2.56 15.58
CA ASN A 93 7.95 1.94 16.81
C ASN A 93 9.06 2.78 17.46
N LEU A 94 9.84 3.51 16.67
CA LEU A 94 10.90 4.40 17.16
C LEU A 94 10.33 5.68 17.79
N GLU A 95 9.35 6.34 17.15
CA GLU A 95 8.77 7.59 17.64
C GLU A 95 7.51 7.42 18.49
N PHE A 96 6.89 6.22 18.47
CA PHE A 96 5.57 5.97 19.05
C PHE A 96 4.47 6.89 18.49
N SER A 97 4.62 7.29 17.23
CA SER A 97 3.69 8.14 16.48
C SER A 97 3.32 7.48 15.16
N GLU A 98 2.07 7.61 14.72
CA GLU A 98 1.67 7.19 13.36
C GLU A 98 1.98 8.30 12.34
N TYR A 99 2.00 9.55 12.80
CA TYR A 99 2.28 10.74 12.02
C TYR A 99 3.75 11.10 12.11
N HIS A 100 4.38 11.30 10.96
CA HIS A 100 5.78 11.66 10.83
C HIS A 100 5.89 12.81 9.85
N TYR A 101 6.73 13.78 10.16
CA TYR A 101 7.00 14.95 9.33
C TYR A 101 8.34 14.73 8.64
N PHE A 102 8.38 14.93 7.33
CA PHE A 102 9.56 14.65 6.52
C PHE A 102 10.17 15.93 5.94
N ASP A 103 9.75 17.11 6.38
CA ASP A 103 10.10 18.40 5.77
C ASP A 103 11.63 18.61 5.66
N ASP A 104 12.38 18.27 6.71
CA ASP A 104 13.84 18.40 6.72
C ASP A 104 14.49 17.43 5.72
N VAL A 105 14.09 16.15 5.75
CA VAL A 105 14.62 15.13 4.83
C VAL A 105 14.24 15.42 3.37
N LEU A 106 13.03 15.93 3.13
CA LEU A 106 12.59 16.36 1.81
C LEU A 106 13.39 17.56 1.32
N SER A 107 13.67 18.53 2.21
CA SER A 107 14.52 19.69 1.89
C SER A 107 15.93 19.24 1.51
N ASP A 108 16.54 18.35 2.29
CA ASP A 108 17.89 17.83 2.05
C ASP A 108 17.99 17.07 0.72
N LEU A 109 16.96 16.28 0.41
CA LEU A 109 16.87 15.54 -0.86
C LEU A 109 16.35 16.40 -2.03
N LYS A 110 16.01 17.67 -1.80
CA LYS A 110 15.42 18.61 -2.77
C LYS A 110 14.15 18.08 -3.41
N LEU A 111 13.30 17.45 -2.60
CA LEU A 111 12.04 16.85 -3.01
C LEU A 111 10.85 17.67 -2.53
N THR A 112 9.75 17.53 -3.26
CA THR A 112 8.46 18.07 -2.86
C THR A 112 7.56 16.97 -2.28
N PRO A 113 6.51 17.31 -1.51
CA PRO A 113 5.56 16.31 -1.01
C PRO A 113 4.92 15.44 -2.09
N ASN A 114 4.78 15.95 -3.32
CA ASN A 114 4.24 15.20 -4.45
C ASN A 114 5.18 14.07 -4.93
N ASP A 115 6.49 14.21 -4.69
CA ASP A 115 7.50 13.23 -5.09
C ASP A 115 7.52 12.00 -4.18
N VAL A 116 6.99 12.14 -2.95
CA VAL A 116 6.88 11.06 -1.96
C VAL A 116 5.46 10.53 -1.77
N GLU A 117 4.51 10.96 -2.61
CA GLU A 117 3.19 10.35 -2.65
C GLU A 117 3.31 8.89 -3.13
N ILE A 118 2.77 7.94 -2.38
CA ILE A 118 2.89 6.52 -2.73
C ILE A 118 1.79 6.19 -3.74
N PRO A 119 2.12 5.84 -5.01
CA PRO A 119 1.11 5.45 -5.98
C PRO A 119 0.51 4.11 -5.57
N ILE A 120 -0.81 3.96 -5.79
CA ILE A 120 -1.46 2.66 -5.64
C ILE A 120 -1.11 1.83 -6.88
N PRO A 121 -0.44 0.68 -6.74
CA PRO A 121 -0.04 -0.09 -7.90
C PRO A 121 -1.24 -0.51 -8.75
N LYS A 122 -1.18 -0.13 -10.03
CA LYS A 122 -2.28 -0.34 -10.97
C LYS A 122 -2.66 -1.81 -11.16
N TYR A 123 -1.68 -2.70 -11.01
CA TYR A 123 -1.87 -4.14 -11.17
C TYR A 123 -2.79 -4.77 -10.12
N PHE A 124 -2.98 -4.13 -8.95
CA PHE A 124 -3.99 -4.56 -7.97
C PHE A 124 -5.41 -4.59 -8.54
N ILE A 125 -5.67 -3.71 -9.50
CA ILE A 125 -6.96 -3.61 -10.18
C ILE A 125 -6.94 -4.43 -11.47
N TYR A 126 -5.96 -4.19 -12.34
CA TYR A 126 -5.98 -4.74 -13.70
C TYR A 126 -5.84 -6.26 -13.76
N GLU A 127 -4.94 -6.85 -12.97
CA GLU A 127 -4.75 -8.32 -12.98
C GLU A 127 -5.95 -9.07 -12.40
N ARG A 128 -6.76 -8.40 -11.58
CA ARG A 128 -7.96 -8.96 -10.93
C ARG A 128 -9.26 -8.48 -11.55
N MET A 129 -9.20 -7.76 -12.66
CA MET A 129 -10.37 -7.12 -13.25
C MET A 129 -11.50 -8.11 -13.52
N GLU A 130 -11.18 -9.30 -14.04
CA GLU A 130 -12.18 -10.35 -14.24
C GLU A 130 -12.82 -10.84 -12.94
N ALA A 131 -12.01 -11.05 -11.89
CA ALA A 131 -12.51 -11.49 -10.59
C ALA A 131 -13.39 -10.41 -9.94
N LEU A 132 -13.03 -9.14 -10.10
CA LEU A 132 -13.81 -8.00 -9.62
C LEU A 132 -15.13 -7.89 -10.37
N GLN A 133 -15.13 -8.01 -11.70
CA GLN A 133 -16.36 -8.02 -12.52
C GLN A 133 -17.27 -9.20 -12.18
N LYS A 134 -16.70 -10.40 -11.97
CA LYS A 134 -17.46 -11.57 -11.51
C LYS A 134 -18.12 -11.31 -10.15
N ARG A 135 -17.37 -10.76 -9.18
CA ARG A 135 -17.89 -10.39 -7.85
C ARG A 135 -18.97 -9.31 -7.93
N GLU A 136 -18.77 -8.28 -8.75
CA GLU A 136 -19.75 -7.22 -8.98
C GLU A 136 -21.06 -7.79 -9.56
N LYS A 137 -20.97 -8.70 -10.53
CA LYS A 137 -22.13 -9.41 -11.08
C LYS A 137 -22.85 -10.23 -10.01
N THR A 138 -22.10 -10.96 -9.17
CA THR A 138 -22.68 -11.72 -8.06
C THR A 138 -23.35 -10.80 -7.03
N LEU A 139 -22.72 -9.68 -6.66
CA LEU A 139 -23.30 -8.68 -5.76
C LEU A 139 -24.57 -8.08 -6.35
N GLY A 140 -24.57 -7.72 -7.63
CA GLY A 140 -25.75 -7.24 -8.35
C GLY A 140 -26.89 -8.25 -8.33
N GLN A 141 -26.60 -9.54 -8.52
CA GLN A 141 -27.59 -10.62 -8.41
C GLN A 141 -28.12 -10.79 -6.97
N ILE A 142 -27.28 -10.67 -5.95
CA ILE A 142 -27.69 -10.74 -4.54
C ILE A 142 -28.58 -9.54 -4.21
N LEU A 143 -28.18 -8.33 -4.59
CA LEU A 143 -28.95 -7.10 -4.37
C LEU A 143 -30.31 -7.17 -5.09
N ALA A 144 -30.35 -7.70 -6.33
CA ALA A 144 -31.61 -7.93 -7.04
C ALA A 144 -32.51 -8.95 -6.33
N LYS A 145 -31.94 -10.02 -5.73
CA LYS A 145 -32.68 -11.03 -4.96
C LYS A 145 -33.15 -10.54 -3.60
N MET A 146 -32.42 -9.63 -2.95
CA MET A 146 -32.85 -9.00 -1.69
C MET A 146 -33.99 -8.00 -1.89
N GLY A 147 -34.42 -7.78 -3.15
CA GLY A 147 -35.43 -6.79 -3.51
C GLY A 147 -34.91 -5.36 -3.34
N PRO A 148 -35.69 -4.34 -3.74
CA PRO A 148 -35.48 -3.01 -3.22
C PRO A 148 -35.46 -3.15 -1.69
N GLN A 149 -34.38 -2.72 -1.03
CA GLN A 149 -34.55 -2.35 0.37
C GLN A 149 -35.70 -1.35 0.37
N ASP A 150 -36.66 -1.53 1.28
CA ASP A 150 -37.58 -0.46 1.64
C ASP A 150 -36.68 0.74 1.94
N LYS A 151 -36.47 1.58 0.92
CA LYS A 151 -36.11 2.94 1.16
C LYS A 151 -37.22 3.35 2.08
N ASP A 152 -36.82 3.80 3.26
CA ASP A 152 -37.69 4.55 4.12
C ASP A 152 -38.14 5.74 3.28
N ASP A 153 -39.18 5.54 2.48
CA ASP A 153 -39.84 6.51 1.61
C ASP A 153 -40.66 7.47 2.48
N ARG A 154 -40.27 7.60 3.76
CA ARG A 154 -40.04 8.92 4.35
C ARG A 154 -38.96 9.68 3.56
N LYS A 155 -39.22 9.92 2.27
CA LYS A 155 -39.06 11.29 1.79
C LYS A 155 -39.90 12.08 2.78
N GLU A 156 -39.25 12.74 3.73
CA GLU A 156 -39.86 13.89 4.35
C GLU A 156 -40.31 14.74 3.17
N GLU A 157 -41.61 14.67 2.83
CA GLU A 157 -42.23 15.70 2.03
C GLU A 157 -41.87 16.97 2.77
N ILE A 158 -40.93 17.73 2.21
CA ILE A 158 -40.58 19.05 2.72
C ILE A 158 -41.85 19.87 2.50
N LYS A 159 -42.78 19.77 3.46
CA LYS A 159 -43.97 20.59 3.51
C LYS A 159 -43.46 21.99 3.80
N MET A 160 -43.45 22.81 2.75
CA MET A 160 -43.25 24.24 2.82
C MET A 160 -43.94 24.76 4.08
N SER A 161 -43.17 25.37 4.98
CA SER A 161 -43.76 25.92 6.20
C SER A 161 -44.74 27.04 5.81
N PHE A 162 -45.76 27.27 6.64
CA PHE A 162 -46.70 28.37 6.40
C PHE A 162 -45.98 29.73 6.29
N GLU A 163 -44.87 29.89 7.02
CA GLU A 163 -44.00 31.07 6.96
C GLU A 163 -43.23 31.15 5.63
N GLU A 164 -42.72 30.04 5.11
CA GLU A 164 -42.07 30.00 3.78
C GLU A 164 -43.06 30.33 2.67
N ALA A 165 -44.30 29.81 2.76
CA ALA A 165 -45.36 30.13 1.81
C ALA A 165 -45.68 31.63 1.81
N ILE A 166 -45.86 32.23 2.99
CA ILE A 166 -46.07 33.68 3.15
C ILE A 166 -44.88 34.46 2.57
N HIS A 167 -43.65 34.03 2.87
CA HIS A 167 -42.45 34.73 2.43
C HIS A 167 -42.30 34.70 0.91
N ILE A 168 -42.62 33.56 0.26
CA ILE A 168 -42.63 33.42 -1.20
C ILE A 168 -43.69 34.34 -1.83
N VAL A 169 -44.90 34.38 -1.27
CA VAL A 169 -45.98 35.26 -1.74
C VAL A 169 -45.58 36.73 -1.60
N GLN A 170 -44.99 37.13 -0.47
CA GLN A 170 -44.51 38.49 -0.25
C GLN A 170 -43.34 38.88 -1.16
N ILE A 171 -42.43 37.94 -1.47
CA ILE A 171 -41.36 38.16 -2.45
C ILE A 171 -41.97 38.38 -3.84
N HIS A 172 -42.90 37.53 -4.26
CA HIS A 172 -43.53 37.65 -5.56
C HIS A 172 -44.39 38.91 -5.69
N GLU A 173 -45.09 39.33 -4.65
CA GLU A 173 -45.85 40.59 -4.68
C GLU A 173 -44.91 41.81 -4.70
N ARG A 174 -43.82 41.81 -3.92
CA ARG A 174 -42.79 42.87 -4.02
C ARG A 174 -42.16 42.92 -5.41
N ALA A 175 -41.87 41.76 -6.02
CA ALA A 175 -41.34 41.68 -7.37
C ALA A 175 -42.35 42.18 -8.42
N ARG A 176 -43.63 41.85 -8.27
CA ARG A 176 -44.72 42.35 -9.13
C ARG A 176 -44.84 43.87 -9.03
N GLN A 177 -44.88 44.42 -7.82
CA GLN A 177 -44.92 45.87 -7.62
C GLN A 177 -43.66 46.56 -8.14
N GLY A 178 -42.48 45.95 -7.96
CA GLY A 178 -41.23 46.44 -8.53
C GLY A 178 -41.26 46.52 -10.05
N ARG A 179 -41.79 45.48 -10.72
CA ARG A 179 -42.00 45.48 -12.18
C ARG A 179 -43.00 46.54 -12.62
N LEU A 180 -44.11 46.70 -11.90
CA LEU A 180 -45.14 47.70 -12.22
C LEU A 180 -44.58 49.13 -12.10
N ARG A 181 -43.88 49.43 -11.00
CA ARG A 181 -43.20 50.72 -10.79
C ARG A 181 -42.10 50.96 -11.83
N ALA A 182 -41.30 49.94 -12.16
CA ALA A 182 -40.27 50.09 -13.18
C ALA A 182 -40.88 50.36 -14.56
N LYS A 183 -42.01 49.73 -14.91
CA LYS A 183 -42.75 50.00 -16.15
C LYS A 183 -43.29 51.43 -16.16
N PHE A 184 -43.92 51.88 -15.07
CA PHE A 184 -44.44 53.23 -14.92
C PHE A 184 -43.34 54.30 -14.99
N MET A 185 -42.22 54.10 -14.27
CA MET A 185 -41.07 55.01 -14.34
C MET A 185 -40.40 55.02 -15.71
N LYS A 186 -40.41 53.90 -16.43
CA LYS A 186 -39.93 53.84 -17.81
C LYS A 186 -40.84 54.63 -18.74
N GLU A 187 -42.16 54.52 -18.59
CA GLU A 187 -43.15 55.30 -19.35
C GLU A 187 -43.00 56.81 -19.07
N ILE A 188 -42.87 57.23 -17.81
CA ILE A 188 -42.59 58.63 -17.46
C ILE A 188 -41.29 59.11 -18.11
N ARG A 189 -40.20 58.35 -17.96
CA ARG A 189 -38.91 58.73 -18.54
C ARG A 189 -38.97 58.78 -20.07
N GLN A 190 -39.78 57.93 -20.69
CA GLN A 190 -39.97 57.90 -22.14
C GLN A 190 -40.80 59.11 -22.59
N GLN A 191 -41.87 59.47 -21.87
CA GLN A 191 -42.62 60.70 -22.08
C GLN A 191 -41.75 61.95 -21.86
N GLU A 192 -40.95 62.00 -20.81
CA GLU A 192 -39.98 63.10 -20.60
C GLU A 192 -38.94 63.15 -21.73
N LEU A 193 -38.46 62.01 -22.21
CA LEU A 193 -37.50 61.96 -23.33
C LEU A 193 -38.16 62.41 -24.62
N ASP A 194 -39.39 61.99 -24.88
CA ASP A 194 -40.18 62.34 -26.05
C ASP A 194 -40.58 63.82 -26.01
N GLU A 195 -41.00 64.38 -24.87
CA GLU A 195 -41.23 65.82 -24.68
C GLU A 195 -39.95 66.62 -24.83
N LYS A 196 -38.82 66.13 -24.31
CA LYS A 196 -37.52 66.79 -24.44
C LYS A 196 -36.98 66.70 -25.87
N ASN A 197 -37.26 65.61 -26.59
CA ASN A 197 -36.98 65.44 -28.01
C ASN A 197 -37.91 66.31 -28.86
N GLN A 198 -39.20 66.44 -28.48
CA GLN A 198 -40.18 67.31 -29.13
C GLN A 198 -39.85 68.79 -28.92
N ARG A 199 -39.38 69.18 -27.73
CA ARG A 199 -38.79 70.50 -27.44
C ARG A 199 -37.44 70.72 -28.14
N ARG A 200 -36.78 69.64 -28.59
CA ARG A 200 -35.57 69.67 -29.43
C ARG A 200 -35.88 69.53 -30.92
N THR A 201 -37.13 69.38 -31.34
CA THR A 201 -37.52 69.47 -32.75
C THR A 201 -37.36 70.93 -33.15
N GLY A 202 -36.21 71.24 -33.74
CA GLY A 202 -35.73 72.60 -33.99
C GLY A 202 -34.25 72.80 -33.62
N ALA A 203 -33.63 71.88 -32.87
CA ALA A 203 -32.18 71.89 -32.65
C ALA A 203 -31.49 71.38 -33.93
N PRO A 204 -30.41 72.05 -34.42
CA PRO A 204 -29.70 71.59 -35.59
C PRO A 204 -29.25 70.14 -35.39
N THR A 205 -29.63 69.26 -36.31
CA THR A 205 -29.03 67.93 -36.39
C THR A 205 -27.52 68.11 -36.49
N LEU A 206 -26.78 67.41 -35.63
CA LEU A 206 -25.32 67.43 -35.65
C LEU A 206 -24.86 67.15 -37.09
N ASP A 207 -24.02 68.02 -37.64
CA ASP A 207 -23.46 67.88 -38.98
C ASP A 207 -22.93 66.44 -39.20
N PRO A 208 -23.31 65.73 -40.28
CA PRO A 208 -23.00 64.32 -40.47
C PRO A 208 -21.51 64.00 -40.33
N ASP A 209 -20.63 64.91 -40.75
CA ASP A 209 -19.19 64.74 -40.62
C ASP A 209 -18.74 64.79 -39.16
N VAL A 210 -19.29 65.71 -38.37
CA VAL A 210 -19.03 65.79 -36.91
C VAL A 210 -19.57 64.56 -36.19
N ALA A 211 -20.74 64.04 -36.60
CA ALA A 211 -21.31 62.81 -36.06
C ALA A 211 -20.43 61.59 -36.39
N ALA A 212 -19.98 61.47 -37.65
CA ALA A 212 -19.09 60.41 -38.11
C ALA A 212 -17.76 60.43 -37.34
N VAL A 213 -17.15 61.60 -37.13
CA VAL A 213 -15.91 61.74 -36.36
C VAL A 213 -16.09 61.25 -34.91
N ARG A 214 -17.22 61.56 -34.27
CA ARG A 214 -17.50 61.07 -32.91
C ARG A 214 -17.67 59.56 -32.85
N ILE A 215 -18.41 58.98 -33.79
CA ILE A 215 -18.59 57.52 -33.88
C ILE A 215 -17.25 56.83 -34.12
N GLN A 216 -16.46 57.32 -35.08
CA GLN A 216 -15.14 56.80 -35.39
C GLN A 216 -14.19 56.89 -34.19
N LYS A 217 -14.20 58.00 -33.45
CA LYS A 217 -13.37 58.17 -32.24
C LYS A 217 -13.72 57.14 -31.17
N VAL A 218 -15.01 56.92 -30.92
CA VAL A 218 -15.48 55.91 -29.95
C VAL A 218 -15.09 54.50 -30.40
N TRP A 219 -15.31 54.18 -31.68
CA TRP A 219 -14.96 52.87 -32.24
C TRP A 219 -13.45 52.62 -32.23
N LYS A 220 -12.64 53.57 -32.69
CA LYS A 220 -11.17 53.48 -32.65
C LYS A 220 -10.67 53.30 -31.22
N GLY A 221 -11.25 54.03 -30.25
CA GLY A 221 -10.92 53.84 -28.83
C GLY A 221 -11.30 52.46 -28.30
N PHE A 222 -12.48 51.93 -28.66
CA PHE A 222 -12.90 50.59 -28.28
C PHE A 222 -12.01 49.51 -28.90
N ALA A 223 -11.74 49.61 -30.19
CA ALA A 223 -10.87 48.70 -30.93
C ALA A 223 -9.44 48.70 -30.34
N GLN A 224 -8.88 49.88 -30.07
CA GLN A 224 -7.54 50.01 -29.48
C GLN A 224 -7.47 49.42 -28.07
N ARG A 225 -8.47 49.67 -27.22
CA ARG A 225 -8.52 49.06 -25.87
C ARG A 225 -8.63 47.54 -25.93
N ARG A 226 -9.42 46.99 -26.86
CA ARG A 226 -9.50 45.54 -27.08
C ARG A 226 -8.17 44.96 -27.57
N LYS A 227 -7.50 45.65 -28.49
CA LYS A 227 -6.18 45.25 -28.97
C LYS A 227 -5.16 45.26 -27.84
N THR A 228 -5.04 46.39 -27.12
CA THR A 228 -4.13 46.54 -25.98
C THR A 228 -4.37 45.49 -24.89
N LYS A 229 -5.64 45.15 -24.62
CA LYS A 229 -5.97 44.07 -23.67
C LYS A 229 -5.47 42.71 -24.17
N ARG A 230 -5.65 42.41 -25.46
CA ARG A 230 -5.16 41.17 -26.06
C ARG A 230 -3.63 41.11 -26.06
N ASP A 231 -2.97 42.18 -26.49
CA ASP A 231 -1.50 42.27 -26.52
C ASP A 231 -0.93 42.08 -25.10
N ARG A 232 -1.56 42.68 -24.08
CA ARG A 232 -1.21 42.46 -22.66
C ARG A 232 -1.42 41.00 -22.23
N GLU A 233 -2.54 40.38 -22.61
CA GLU A 233 -2.80 38.96 -22.28
C GLU A 233 -1.76 38.04 -22.95
N GLU A 234 -1.41 38.30 -24.21
CA GLU A 234 -0.37 37.60 -24.96
C GLU A 234 1.01 37.78 -24.34
N GLU A 235 1.37 39.00 -23.95
CA GLU A 235 2.64 39.31 -23.27
C GLU A 235 2.72 38.61 -21.91
N MET A 236 1.65 38.66 -21.10
CA MET A 236 1.59 37.97 -19.80
C MET A 236 1.72 36.45 -19.94
N MET A 237 1.20 35.86 -21.02
CA MET A 237 1.42 34.44 -21.33
C MET A 237 2.86 34.18 -21.79
N PHE A 238 3.42 35.03 -22.64
CA PHE A 238 4.79 34.91 -23.15
C PHE A 238 5.85 34.97 -22.04
N ILE A 239 5.71 35.90 -21.07
CA ILE A 239 6.60 36.01 -19.91
C ILE A 239 6.32 34.98 -18.81
N GLY A 240 5.35 34.07 -19.00
CA GLY A 240 5.03 32.99 -18.06
C GLY A 240 4.24 33.42 -16.81
N MET A 241 3.71 34.63 -16.77
CA MET A 241 2.94 35.17 -15.62
C MET A 241 1.45 34.83 -15.68
N ALA A 242 0.95 34.37 -16.84
CA ALA A 242 -0.38 33.83 -17.03
C ALA A 242 -0.32 32.48 -17.78
N PRO A 243 -1.07 31.45 -17.35
CA PRO A 243 -1.11 30.19 -18.08
C PRO A 243 -1.85 30.34 -19.42
N PRO A 244 -1.47 29.59 -20.47
CA PRO A 244 -2.18 29.60 -21.73
C PRO A 244 -3.64 29.12 -21.57
N PRO A 245 -4.56 29.57 -22.44
CA PRO A 245 -5.94 29.11 -22.41
C PRO A 245 -6.00 27.59 -22.59
N ARG A 246 -6.91 26.94 -21.86
CA ARG A 246 -7.12 25.49 -22.00
C ARG A 246 -7.49 25.18 -23.46
N PRO A 247 -6.90 24.14 -24.07
CA PRO A 247 -7.19 23.80 -25.45
C PRO A 247 -8.68 23.50 -25.64
N GLN A 248 -9.25 23.97 -26.76
CA GLN A 248 -10.68 23.85 -27.07
C GLN A 248 -11.15 22.39 -27.10
N ASN A 249 -10.26 21.44 -27.45
CA ASN A 249 -10.55 20.02 -27.43
C ASN A 249 -9.67 19.31 -26.39
N LEU A 250 -10.26 19.00 -25.23
CA LEU A 250 -9.60 18.30 -24.13
C LEU A 250 -8.97 16.95 -24.54
N LYS A 251 -9.48 16.32 -25.62
CA LYS A 251 -8.97 15.03 -26.13
C LYS A 251 -7.62 15.11 -26.82
N ASN A 252 -7.23 16.29 -27.30
CA ASN A 252 -5.94 16.51 -27.98
C ASN A 252 -4.87 17.08 -27.03
N THR A 253 -5.16 17.15 -25.73
CA THR A 253 -4.16 17.52 -24.73
C THR A 253 -3.06 16.45 -24.67
N HIS A 254 -1.83 16.87 -24.35
CA HIS A 254 -0.72 15.94 -24.15
C HIS A 254 -1.04 14.91 -23.06
N GLU A 255 -1.77 15.32 -22.02
CA GLU A 255 -2.27 14.46 -20.95
C GLU A 255 -3.23 13.38 -21.48
N ALA A 256 -4.27 13.77 -22.22
CA ALA A 256 -5.23 12.81 -22.78
C ALA A 256 -4.56 11.83 -23.77
N LEU A 257 -3.62 12.31 -24.59
CA LEU A 257 -2.83 11.46 -25.48
C LEU A 257 -1.91 10.52 -24.71
N ALA A 258 -1.33 10.95 -23.59
CA ALA A 258 -0.54 10.09 -22.72
C ALA A 258 -1.42 9.00 -22.10
N THR A 259 -2.56 9.35 -21.49
CA THR A 259 -3.50 8.39 -20.91
C THR A 259 -4.01 7.39 -21.95
N LYS A 260 -4.29 7.85 -23.18
CA LYS A 260 -4.67 6.96 -24.28
C LYS A 260 -3.55 5.97 -24.61
N ARG A 261 -2.32 6.44 -24.81
CA ARG A 261 -1.16 5.57 -25.06
C ARG A 261 -0.91 4.57 -23.94
N GLU A 262 -1.09 4.97 -22.68
CA GLU A 262 -0.98 4.05 -21.53
C GLU A 262 -2.03 2.93 -21.61
N SER A 263 -3.28 3.26 -21.95
CA SER A 263 -4.34 2.26 -22.10
C SER A 263 -4.06 1.28 -23.25
N GLU A 264 -3.59 1.77 -24.39
CA GLU A 264 -3.18 0.94 -25.53
C GLU A 264 -2.02 0.00 -25.18
N ARG A 265 -1.05 0.47 -24.37
CA ARG A 265 0.04 -0.37 -23.86
C ARG A 265 -0.45 -1.49 -22.95
N ARG A 266 -1.44 -1.23 -22.09
CA ARG A 266 -2.06 -2.26 -21.24
C ARG A 266 -2.75 -3.35 -22.06
N VAL A 267 -3.44 -2.98 -23.15
CA VAL A 267 -3.99 -3.98 -24.09
C VAL A 267 -2.89 -4.82 -24.73
N LYS A 268 -1.78 -4.19 -25.14
CA LYS A 268 -0.62 -4.92 -25.69
C LYS A 268 0.02 -5.88 -24.68
N GLN A 269 0.07 -5.51 -23.39
CA GLN A 269 0.56 -6.40 -22.32
C GLN A 269 -0.22 -7.70 -22.28
N THR A 270 -1.55 -7.62 -22.28
CA THR A 270 -2.42 -8.80 -22.29
C THR A 270 -2.16 -9.66 -23.51
N ASN A 271 -2.08 -9.05 -24.70
CA ASN A 271 -1.83 -9.79 -25.93
C ASN A 271 -0.46 -10.49 -25.93
N TYR A 272 0.60 -9.80 -25.50
CA TYR A 272 1.95 -10.37 -25.47
C TYR A 272 2.11 -11.43 -24.38
N GLU A 273 1.38 -11.30 -23.28
CA GLU A 273 1.32 -12.33 -22.25
C GLU A 273 0.66 -13.61 -22.81
N ILE A 274 -0.44 -13.50 -23.55
CA ILE A 274 -1.06 -14.65 -24.23
C ILE A 274 -0.09 -15.27 -25.24
N GLU A 275 0.55 -14.46 -26.08
CA GLU A 275 1.54 -14.94 -27.04
C GLU A 275 2.72 -15.64 -26.35
N TYR A 276 3.19 -15.13 -25.22
CA TYR A 276 4.25 -15.73 -24.41
C TYR A 276 3.84 -17.08 -23.82
N GLN A 277 2.63 -17.18 -23.27
CA GLN A 277 2.12 -18.44 -22.73
C GLN A 277 2.01 -19.52 -23.81
N ASN A 278 1.54 -19.13 -25.01
CA ASN A 278 1.51 -20.04 -26.15
C ASN A 278 2.92 -20.47 -26.59
N ALA A 279 3.86 -19.53 -26.64
CA ALA A 279 5.25 -19.81 -27.00
C ALA A 279 5.94 -20.76 -25.99
N LEU A 280 5.64 -20.66 -24.70
CA LEU A 280 6.17 -21.59 -23.68
C LEU A 280 5.79 -23.04 -23.97
N VAL A 281 4.55 -23.29 -24.42
CA VAL A 281 4.07 -24.63 -24.76
C VAL A 281 4.69 -25.09 -26.08
N GLN A 282 4.59 -24.27 -27.13
CA GLN A 282 5.08 -24.62 -28.46
C GLN A 282 6.58 -24.89 -28.49
N ILE A 283 7.38 -24.07 -27.80
CA ILE A 283 8.84 -24.26 -27.73
C ILE A 283 9.17 -25.52 -26.93
N LYS A 284 8.47 -25.78 -25.82
CA LYS A 284 8.67 -27.01 -25.03
C LYS A 284 8.37 -28.26 -25.85
N GLU A 285 7.24 -28.29 -26.56
CA GLU A 285 6.86 -29.39 -27.45
C GLU A 285 7.90 -29.60 -28.54
N LYS A 286 8.35 -28.52 -29.19
CA LYS A 286 9.39 -28.59 -30.22
C LYS A 286 10.70 -29.16 -29.69
N ILE A 287 11.16 -28.72 -28.51
CA ILE A 287 12.38 -29.25 -27.87
C ILE A 287 12.22 -30.75 -27.56
N LYS A 288 11.07 -31.15 -27.03
CA LYS A 288 10.79 -32.55 -26.72
C LYS A 288 10.78 -33.44 -27.97
N GLU A 289 10.28 -32.93 -29.10
CA GLU A 289 10.28 -33.66 -30.36
C GLU A 289 11.65 -33.71 -31.03
N SER A 290 12.41 -32.60 -31.02
CA SER A 290 13.68 -32.50 -31.74
C SER A 290 14.91 -32.93 -30.93
N GLU A 291 14.99 -32.51 -29.66
CA GLU A 291 16.15 -32.78 -28.78
C GLU A 291 15.86 -33.95 -27.82
N GLY A 292 14.59 -34.24 -27.53
CA GLY A 292 14.18 -35.26 -26.56
C GLY A 292 14.71 -36.68 -26.84
N PRO A 293 14.65 -37.21 -28.08
CA PRO A 293 15.22 -38.52 -28.39
C PRO A 293 16.72 -38.60 -28.15
N ASP A 294 17.47 -37.58 -28.56
CA ASP A 294 18.93 -37.51 -28.41
C ASP A 294 19.33 -37.39 -26.93
N ILE A 295 18.62 -36.55 -26.16
CA ILE A 295 18.81 -36.42 -24.71
C ILE A 295 18.55 -37.77 -24.03
N LYS A 296 17.48 -38.47 -24.43
CA LYS A 296 17.12 -39.77 -23.88
C LYS A 296 18.20 -40.82 -24.15
N GLU A 297 18.67 -40.93 -25.39
CA GLU A 297 19.71 -41.87 -25.79
C GLU A 297 21.03 -41.58 -25.06
N SER A 298 21.45 -40.33 -25.03
CA SER A 298 22.66 -39.90 -24.31
C SER A 298 22.59 -40.23 -22.81
N MET A 299 21.45 -39.97 -22.15
CA MET A 299 21.27 -40.30 -20.73
C MET A 299 21.27 -41.82 -20.49
N MET A 300 20.60 -42.59 -21.36
CA MET A 300 20.60 -44.05 -21.28
C MET A 300 22.01 -44.61 -21.43
N ASP A 301 22.79 -44.12 -22.38
CA ASP A 301 24.15 -44.60 -22.63
C ASP A 301 25.10 -44.27 -21.46
N GLN A 302 25.00 -43.07 -20.89
CA GLN A 302 25.74 -42.72 -19.67
C GLN A 302 25.40 -43.65 -18.50
N ILE A 303 24.13 -43.96 -18.29
CA ILE A 303 23.70 -44.88 -17.22
C ILE A 303 24.13 -46.32 -17.53
N ARG A 304 24.07 -46.78 -18.79
CA ARG A 304 24.56 -48.10 -19.20
C ARG A 304 26.06 -48.22 -18.98
N GLN A 305 26.82 -47.19 -19.35
CA GLN A 305 28.25 -47.12 -19.13
C GLN A 305 28.55 -47.23 -17.63
N TRP A 306 27.82 -46.49 -16.79
CA TRP A 306 27.93 -46.60 -15.33
C TRP A 306 27.62 -48.02 -14.81
N PHE A 307 26.59 -48.70 -15.33
CA PHE A 307 26.30 -50.10 -14.96
C PHE A 307 27.49 -51.04 -15.25
N ILE A 308 28.16 -50.84 -16.39
CA ILE A 308 29.29 -51.65 -16.83
C ILE A 308 30.51 -51.37 -15.93
N GLU A 309 30.86 -50.11 -15.74
CA GLU A 309 32.01 -49.71 -14.91
C GLU A 309 31.87 -50.18 -13.46
N CYS A 310 30.69 -50.03 -12.86
CA CYS A 310 30.44 -50.55 -11.51
C CYS A 310 30.54 -52.09 -11.46
N ARG A 311 30.09 -52.80 -12.50
CA ARG A 311 30.18 -54.26 -12.56
C ARG A 311 31.62 -54.74 -12.73
N ASP A 312 32.39 -54.09 -13.58
CA ASP A 312 33.79 -54.45 -13.83
C ASP A 312 34.65 -54.21 -12.58
N ALA A 313 34.36 -53.17 -11.80
CA ALA A 313 35.04 -52.88 -10.54
C ALA A 313 34.62 -53.79 -9.37
N THR A 314 33.33 -54.11 -9.23
CA THR A 314 32.78 -54.76 -8.02
C THR A 314 32.30 -56.21 -8.23
N GLY A 315 32.22 -56.67 -9.47
CA GLY A 315 31.71 -58.00 -9.85
C GLY A 315 30.19 -58.15 -9.76
N LYS A 316 29.43 -57.12 -9.35
CA LYS A 316 27.96 -57.10 -9.26
C LYS A 316 27.39 -55.84 -9.87
N PHE A 317 26.15 -55.91 -10.36
CA PHE A 317 25.44 -54.72 -10.82
C PHE A 317 25.06 -53.81 -9.64
N PRO A 318 25.23 -52.48 -9.77
CA PRO A 318 24.93 -51.53 -8.70
C PRO A 318 23.43 -51.49 -8.36
N GLU A 319 23.07 -50.89 -7.21
CA GLU A 319 21.69 -50.51 -6.91
C GLU A 319 21.39 -49.14 -7.52
N PHE A 320 20.25 -49.02 -8.19
CA PHE A 320 19.86 -47.75 -8.81
C PHE A 320 19.38 -46.78 -7.73
N PRO A 321 19.80 -45.50 -7.73
CA PRO A 321 19.36 -44.53 -6.73
C PRO A 321 17.84 -44.38 -6.66
N ASP A 322 17.31 -44.26 -5.43
CA ASP A 322 15.88 -44.10 -5.19
C ASP A 322 15.36 -42.74 -5.71
N GLU A 323 14.07 -42.69 -6.04
CA GLU A 323 13.42 -41.47 -6.54
C GLU A 323 13.45 -40.32 -5.52
N ASP A 324 13.32 -40.66 -4.23
CA ASP A 324 13.31 -39.69 -3.13
C ASP A 324 14.69 -39.01 -2.92
N ASP A 325 15.78 -39.65 -3.38
CA ASP A 325 17.15 -39.14 -3.28
C ASP A 325 17.65 -38.45 -4.57
N GLY A 326 16.78 -38.33 -5.59
CA GLY A 326 17.08 -37.62 -6.84
C GLY A 326 17.48 -38.50 -8.03
N GLY A 327 17.36 -39.83 -7.94
CA GLY A 327 17.51 -40.75 -9.08
C GLY A 327 18.87 -40.66 -9.79
N SER A 328 18.88 -40.67 -11.13
CA SER A 328 20.13 -40.59 -11.92
C SER A 328 20.85 -39.24 -11.85
N SER A 329 20.26 -38.20 -11.25
CA SER A 329 20.98 -36.92 -11.07
C SER A 329 22.26 -37.06 -10.22
N LEU A 330 22.32 -38.07 -9.35
CA LEU A 330 23.51 -38.44 -8.59
C LEU A 330 24.57 -39.15 -9.44
N ILE A 331 24.16 -39.78 -10.53
CA ILE A 331 25.04 -40.48 -11.49
C ILE A 331 25.69 -39.44 -12.44
N PHE A 332 24.96 -38.38 -12.80
CA PHE A 332 25.43 -37.32 -13.70
C PHE A 332 26.26 -36.22 -13.02
N LYS A 333 26.21 -36.12 -11.69
CA LYS A 333 27.19 -35.33 -10.93
C LYS A 333 28.45 -36.19 -10.82
N GLU A 334 29.40 -36.03 -11.74
CA GLU A 334 30.70 -36.72 -11.72
C GLU A 334 31.26 -36.79 -10.29
N LYS A 335 31.23 -37.99 -9.68
CA LYS A 335 32.00 -38.31 -8.48
C LYS A 335 33.28 -39.02 -8.93
N SER A 336 34.41 -38.65 -8.34
CA SER A 336 35.68 -39.33 -8.61
C SER A 336 35.60 -40.80 -8.14
N PRO A 337 36.31 -41.73 -8.80
CA PRO A 337 36.35 -43.15 -8.41
C PRO A 337 36.71 -43.39 -6.93
N GLU A 338 37.46 -42.46 -6.33
CA GLU A 338 37.94 -42.52 -4.94
C GLU A 338 36.82 -42.26 -3.90
N GLU A 339 35.78 -41.49 -4.24
CA GLU A 339 34.64 -41.23 -3.35
C GLU A 339 33.64 -42.39 -3.34
N LEU A 340 33.51 -43.11 -4.46
CA LEU A 340 32.70 -44.33 -4.57
C LEU A 340 33.31 -45.49 -3.78
N GLU A 341 34.64 -45.59 -3.74
CA GLU A 341 35.35 -46.52 -2.84
C GLU A 341 35.18 -46.17 -1.36
N ALA A 342 35.07 -44.89 -1.02
CA ALA A 342 34.87 -44.43 0.36
C ALA A 342 33.45 -44.77 0.87
N GLU A 343 32.42 -44.56 0.04
CA GLU A 343 31.02 -44.88 0.36
C GLU A 343 30.77 -46.40 0.43
N MET A 344 31.49 -47.19 -0.38
CA MET A 344 31.46 -48.66 -0.33
C MET A 344 32.19 -49.20 0.92
N LYS A 345 33.31 -48.58 1.34
CA LYS A 345 33.99 -48.91 2.61
C LYS A 345 33.14 -48.59 3.83
N GLU A 346 32.39 -47.48 3.81
CA GLU A 346 31.50 -47.12 4.92
C GLU A 346 30.29 -48.07 5.04
N LYS A 347 29.79 -48.60 3.91
CA LYS A 347 28.75 -49.63 3.87
C LYS A 347 29.27 -51.04 4.19
N GLU A 348 30.53 -51.37 3.87
CA GLU A 348 31.16 -52.64 4.27
C GLU A 348 31.49 -52.70 5.78
N GLU A 349 31.77 -51.58 6.43
CA GLU A 349 32.06 -51.53 7.87
C GLU A 349 30.81 -51.45 8.77
N GLY A 350 29.62 -51.17 8.21
CA GLY A 350 28.34 -51.06 8.93
C GLY A 350 27.59 -52.37 9.23
N GLY A 351 28.25 -53.53 9.12
CA GLY A 351 27.63 -54.85 9.14
C GLY A 351 27.79 -55.68 10.44
N GLY A 352 27.22 -55.23 11.57
CA GLY A 352 26.62 -56.14 12.56
C GLY A 352 27.35 -56.43 13.88
N LYS A 353 26.69 -56.07 15.01
CA LYS A 353 26.65 -56.92 16.22
C LYS A 353 25.33 -56.77 16.98
N LYS A 354 24.44 -57.73 16.75
CA LYS A 354 23.27 -58.03 17.59
C LYS A 354 23.74 -59.00 18.67
N LYS A 355 23.46 -58.74 19.96
CA LYS A 355 23.32 -59.84 20.92
C LYS A 355 22.33 -59.52 22.04
N ASP A 356 21.31 -60.36 22.07
CA ASP A 356 20.21 -60.47 23.00
C ASP A 356 20.62 -60.56 24.49
N LYS A 357 19.72 -60.09 25.37
CA LYS A 357 19.41 -60.88 26.57
C LYS A 357 17.96 -60.71 27.06
N LYS A 358 17.23 -61.80 26.81
CA LYS A 358 15.99 -62.37 27.37
C LYS A 358 15.59 -61.93 28.80
N GLY A 359 14.42 -61.29 28.85
CA GLY A 359 13.31 -61.26 29.82
C GLY A 359 13.43 -61.71 31.28
N LYS A 360 12.83 -60.89 32.18
CA LYS A 360 11.99 -61.38 33.29
C LYS A 360 10.93 -60.34 33.75
N LYS A 361 9.68 -60.76 33.57
CA LYS A 361 8.39 -60.45 34.22
C LYS A 361 8.34 -59.44 35.42
N LYS A 362 7.36 -58.53 35.30
CA LYS A 362 6.16 -58.33 36.16
C LYS A 362 6.05 -57.05 37.02
N ASP A 363 4.82 -56.53 36.95
CA ASP A 363 4.05 -55.73 37.92
C ASP A 363 4.24 -54.20 38.00
N LYS A 364 3.24 -53.51 37.40
CA LYS A 364 2.20 -52.72 38.09
C LYS A 364 2.66 -51.58 39.01
N LYS A 365 2.25 -50.35 38.66
CA LYS A 365 1.21 -49.55 39.36
C LYS A 365 1.50 -48.02 39.37
N GLU A 366 0.55 -47.30 38.79
CA GLU A 366 -0.01 -45.97 39.12
C GLU A 366 0.89 -44.79 39.60
N LYS A 367 0.61 -43.64 38.95
CA LYS A 367 -0.08 -42.44 39.49
C LYS A 367 0.71 -41.13 39.58
N LYS A 368 0.03 -40.14 38.98
CA LYS A 368 -0.20 -38.75 39.45
C LYS A 368 1.00 -37.79 39.51
N GLY A 369 0.88 -36.74 38.70
CA GLY A 369 0.46 -35.46 39.28
C GLY A 369 1.43 -34.29 39.13
N LYS A 370 1.04 -33.35 38.26
CA LYS A 370 0.91 -31.90 38.52
C LYS A 370 2.01 -31.18 39.34
N LYS A 371 2.64 -30.24 38.62
CA LYS A 371 2.79 -28.80 38.90
C LYS A 371 3.70 -28.27 40.03
N ASP A 372 4.45 -27.26 39.58
CA ASP A 372 4.78 -25.97 40.20
C ASP A 372 6.09 -25.80 40.99
N LYS A 373 6.79 -24.74 40.55
CA LYS A 373 7.61 -23.74 41.28
C LYS A 373 9.08 -24.02 41.61
N LYS A 374 9.90 -23.28 40.84
CA LYS A 374 10.70 -22.12 41.29
C LYS A 374 11.82 -22.37 42.31
N GLY A 375 13.04 -22.38 41.77
CA GLY A 375 14.08 -21.46 42.20
C GLY A 375 15.33 -22.11 42.79
N LYS A 376 16.49 -21.89 42.16
CA LYS A 376 17.67 -21.39 42.88
C LYS A 376 18.64 -20.68 41.95
N LYS A 377 19.19 -19.62 42.51
CA LYS A 377 19.96 -18.54 41.93
C LYS A 377 21.46 -18.80 42.17
N GLY A 378 22.28 -18.51 41.16
CA GLY A 378 23.64 -17.97 41.30
C GLY A 378 24.80 -18.96 41.17
N LYS A 379 25.69 -18.73 40.19
CA LYS A 379 26.90 -17.93 40.41
C LYS A 379 27.49 -17.43 39.08
N LYS A 380 28.04 -16.23 39.15
CA LYS A 380 28.48 -15.31 38.10
C LYS A 380 29.96 -15.57 37.77
N GLY A 381 30.29 -15.52 36.49
CA GLY A 381 31.58 -15.15 35.89
C GLY A 381 31.20 -14.78 34.46
N GLY A 382 31.30 -13.53 33.98
CA GLY A 382 32.29 -12.52 34.30
C GLY A 382 33.19 -12.40 33.07
N ASP A 383 32.59 -12.00 31.95
CA ASP A 383 33.28 -11.48 30.78
C ASP A 383 32.46 -10.29 30.29
N ASP A 384 33.14 -9.17 30.05
CA ASP A 384 32.57 -7.86 29.74
C ASP A 384 32.01 -7.87 28.31
N ASP A 385 30.71 -8.12 28.17
CA ASP A 385 29.92 -7.54 27.08
C ASP A 385 29.23 -6.31 27.67
N GLU A 386 29.83 -5.13 27.43
CA GLU A 386 29.10 -3.87 27.54
C GLU A 386 27.83 -4.00 26.69
N GLU A 387 26.67 -3.96 27.35
CA GLU A 387 25.38 -3.90 26.68
C GLU A 387 25.45 -2.82 25.60
N GLU A 388 25.38 -3.22 24.34
CA GLU A 388 25.30 -2.32 23.19
C GLU A 388 23.93 -1.60 23.23
N GLU A 389 23.79 -0.65 24.17
CA GLU A 389 22.63 0.21 24.33
C GLU A 389 22.55 1.14 23.11
N GLY A 390 21.69 0.79 22.15
CA GLY A 390 21.30 1.67 21.05
C GLY A 390 20.35 0.99 20.07
N TRP A 391 19.79 1.77 19.17
CA TRP A 391 18.86 1.29 18.15
C TRP A 391 19.64 0.59 17.03
N LYS A 392 19.16 -0.59 16.61
CA LYS A 392 19.60 -1.28 15.40
C LYS A 392 18.40 -1.47 14.49
N MET A 393 18.65 -1.32 13.19
CA MET A 393 17.65 -1.61 12.16
C MET A 393 17.23 -3.08 12.24
N GLN A 394 15.93 -3.34 12.21
CA GLN A 394 15.41 -4.70 12.20
C GLN A 394 15.71 -5.41 10.87
N GLU A 395 16.06 -6.70 10.95
CA GLU A 395 16.21 -7.54 9.76
C GLU A 395 14.92 -7.56 8.93
N SER A 396 15.05 -7.31 7.63
CA SER A 396 13.92 -7.26 6.70
C SER A 396 13.56 -8.65 6.18
N SER A 397 12.26 -8.94 6.11
CA SER A 397 11.76 -10.14 5.43
C SER A 397 11.73 -9.99 3.90
N PHE A 398 11.82 -8.76 3.39
CA PHE A 398 11.67 -8.46 1.96
C PHE A 398 12.98 -8.15 1.26
N VAL A 399 14.03 -7.72 1.97
CA VAL A 399 15.36 -7.46 1.39
C VAL A 399 15.92 -8.65 0.61
N PRO A 400 15.82 -9.92 1.06
CA PRO A 400 16.25 -11.07 0.26
C PRO A 400 15.55 -11.16 -1.09
N ALA A 401 14.21 -11.03 -1.12
CA ALA A 401 13.43 -11.05 -2.37
C ALA A 401 13.79 -9.88 -3.31
N ILE A 402 14.07 -8.70 -2.74
CA ILE A 402 14.55 -7.53 -3.51
C ILE A 402 15.92 -7.85 -4.14
N LYS A 403 16.84 -8.44 -3.36
CA LYS A 403 18.18 -8.81 -3.82
C LYS A 403 18.12 -9.85 -4.92
N ASP A 404 17.37 -10.93 -4.73
CA ASP A 404 17.18 -12.00 -5.73
C ASP A 404 16.65 -11.41 -7.05
N GLY A 405 15.59 -10.59 -6.99
CA GLY A 405 15.04 -9.95 -8.20
C GLY A 405 15.98 -8.92 -8.84
N HIS A 406 16.88 -8.29 -8.07
CA HIS A 406 17.92 -7.42 -8.60
C HIS A 406 19.04 -8.23 -9.28
N GLU A 407 19.43 -9.37 -8.71
CA GLU A 407 20.40 -10.29 -9.30
C GLU A 407 19.86 -10.89 -10.61
N ASP A 408 18.58 -11.26 -10.66
CA ASP A 408 17.90 -11.68 -11.90
C ASP A 408 17.97 -10.58 -12.97
N TYR A 409 17.74 -9.33 -12.58
CA TYR A 409 17.87 -8.19 -13.50
C TYR A 409 19.31 -8.05 -14.01
N LYS A 410 20.29 -8.13 -13.12
CA LYS A 410 21.71 -7.98 -13.45
C LYS A 410 22.22 -9.11 -14.34
N GLY A 411 21.87 -10.35 -14.02
CA GLY A 411 22.32 -11.54 -14.75
C GLY A 411 21.68 -11.67 -16.13
N VAL A 412 20.42 -11.26 -16.30
CA VAL A 412 19.67 -11.49 -17.55
C VAL A 412 19.56 -10.24 -18.42
N TRP A 413 19.38 -9.05 -17.85
CA TRP A 413 18.88 -7.88 -18.59
C TRP A 413 19.85 -6.70 -18.72
N VAL A 414 20.89 -6.61 -17.89
CA VAL A 414 21.83 -5.47 -17.93
C VAL A 414 22.74 -5.48 -19.17
N THR A 415 23.23 -6.65 -19.56
CA THR A 415 24.20 -6.81 -20.65
C THR A 415 23.58 -7.28 -21.97
N ARG A 416 22.27 -7.51 -21.99
CA ARG A 416 21.56 -8.10 -23.14
C ARG A 416 21.28 -7.05 -24.21
N ASP A 417 21.70 -7.32 -25.45
CA ASP A 417 21.40 -6.43 -26.58
C ASP A 417 19.95 -6.61 -27.06
N GLU A 418 19.20 -5.51 -27.11
CA GLU A 418 17.78 -5.48 -27.47
C GLU A 418 17.49 -4.55 -28.64
N LYS A 419 18.50 -4.12 -29.41
CA LYS A 419 18.30 -3.20 -30.54
C LYS A 419 17.24 -3.69 -31.53
N ASP A 420 17.16 -5.00 -31.73
CA ASP A 420 16.23 -5.62 -32.68
C ASP A 420 14.84 -5.92 -32.08
N ASN A 421 14.67 -5.84 -30.76
CA ASN A 421 13.39 -6.09 -30.08
C ASN A 421 12.62 -4.79 -29.77
N PHE A 422 12.45 -3.92 -30.77
CA PHE A 422 11.70 -2.66 -30.61
C PHE A 422 10.25 -2.88 -30.15
N SER A 423 9.66 -4.01 -30.57
CA SER A 423 8.26 -4.35 -30.26
C SER A 423 8.07 -4.90 -28.84
N GLN A 424 9.15 -5.19 -28.10
CA GLN A 424 9.15 -5.76 -26.76
C GLN A 424 8.37 -7.09 -26.68
N ARG A 425 8.53 -7.95 -27.68
CA ARG A 425 8.04 -9.34 -27.66
C ARG A 425 8.90 -10.20 -26.72
N HIS A 426 8.43 -11.39 -26.41
CA HIS A 426 9.19 -12.34 -25.60
C HIS A 426 10.50 -12.76 -26.29
N ASP A 427 11.49 -13.10 -25.49
CA ASP A 427 12.76 -13.66 -25.93
C ASP A 427 12.64 -15.19 -25.96
N ALA A 428 12.68 -15.75 -27.16
CA ALA A 428 12.53 -17.19 -27.38
C ALA A 428 13.72 -18.01 -26.90
N GLU A 429 14.95 -17.46 -26.88
CA GLU A 429 16.14 -18.17 -26.40
C GLU A 429 16.07 -18.37 -24.89
N LEU A 430 15.62 -17.36 -24.13
CA LEU A 430 15.34 -17.51 -22.70
C LEU A 430 14.25 -18.56 -22.42
N ILE A 431 13.27 -18.69 -23.31
CA ILE A 431 12.25 -19.74 -23.19
C ILE A 431 12.90 -21.10 -23.43
N LYS A 432 13.67 -21.25 -24.51
CA LYS A 432 14.34 -22.51 -24.87
C LYS A 432 15.26 -22.98 -23.74
N GLU A 433 16.11 -22.12 -23.21
CA GLU A 433 17.04 -22.49 -22.13
C GLU A 433 16.31 -23.02 -20.89
N ASN A 434 15.25 -22.33 -20.46
CA ASN A 434 14.46 -22.75 -19.30
C ASN A 434 13.66 -24.02 -19.58
N LYS A 435 13.04 -24.13 -20.77
CA LYS A 435 12.24 -25.30 -21.16
C LYS A 435 13.09 -26.52 -21.47
N ARG A 436 14.33 -26.35 -21.92
CA ARG A 436 15.29 -27.45 -22.12
C ARG A 436 15.56 -28.15 -20.79
N LYS A 437 15.85 -27.41 -19.72
CA LYS A 437 16.01 -27.98 -18.36
C LYS A 437 14.77 -28.76 -17.90
N GLU A 438 13.58 -28.24 -18.17
CA GLU A 438 12.32 -28.90 -17.82
C GLU A 438 12.09 -30.18 -18.64
N VAL A 439 12.41 -30.18 -19.95
CA VAL A 439 12.32 -31.36 -20.80
C VAL A 439 13.38 -32.40 -20.43
N GLU A 440 14.62 -31.98 -20.16
CA GLU A 440 15.70 -32.86 -19.68
C GLU A 440 15.28 -33.58 -18.39
N GLU A 441 14.68 -32.88 -17.44
CA GLU A 441 14.17 -33.47 -16.20
C GLU A 441 13.03 -34.49 -16.46
N GLU A 442 12.08 -34.14 -17.33
CA GLU A 442 10.97 -35.05 -17.71
C GLU A 442 11.46 -36.30 -18.45
N VAL A 443 12.46 -36.14 -19.33
CA VAL A 443 13.12 -37.25 -20.03
C VAL A 443 13.91 -38.08 -19.05
N ARG A 444 14.63 -37.47 -18.09
CA ARG A 444 15.40 -38.16 -17.06
C ARG A 444 14.53 -39.11 -16.25
N VAL A 445 13.37 -38.66 -15.76
CA VAL A 445 12.45 -39.52 -15.00
C VAL A 445 12.00 -40.74 -15.82
N GLN A 446 11.73 -40.56 -17.11
CA GLN A 446 11.38 -41.66 -18.01
C GLN A 446 12.57 -42.60 -18.26
N VAL A 447 13.78 -42.04 -18.40
CA VAL A 447 15.01 -42.81 -18.55
C VAL A 447 15.27 -43.62 -17.28
N ASP A 448 15.15 -43.04 -16.09
CA ASP A 448 15.37 -43.72 -14.81
C ASP A 448 14.45 -44.94 -14.65
N GLU A 449 13.17 -44.80 -15.00
CA GLU A 449 12.22 -45.92 -14.95
C GLU A 449 12.60 -47.03 -15.94
N LEU A 450 12.98 -46.66 -17.17
CA LEU A 450 13.45 -47.62 -18.18
C LEU A 450 14.75 -48.31 -17.76
N MET A 451 15.71 -47.56 -17.22
CA MET A 451 17.00 -48.07 -16.79
C MET A 451 16.89 -48.94 -15.54
N ARG A 452 15.96 -48.65 -14.61
CA ARG A 452 15.62 -49.57 -13.51
C ARG A 452 15.05 -50.88 -14.03
N ALA A 453 14.19 -50.83 -15.06
CA ALA A 453 13.66 -52.03 -15.70
C ALA A 453 14.75 -52.82 -16.44
N GLU A 454 15.64 -52.15 -17.18
CA GLU A 454 16.81 -52.78 -17.82
C GLU A 454 17.73 -53.42 -16.77
N LEU A 455 18.06 -52.72 -15.69
CA LEU A 455 18.89 -53.23 -14.60
C LEU A 455 18.26 -54.45 -13.92
N LYS A 456 16.94 -54.42 -13.70
CA LYS A 456 16.19 -55.58 -13.18
C LYS A 456 16.25 -56.76 -14.13
N ASN A 457 16.15 -56.51 -15.44
CA ASN A 457 16.26 -57.55 -16.46
C ASN A 457 17.70 -58.08 -16.58
N LEU A 458 18.73 -57.24 -16.46
CA LEU A 458 20.14 -57.60 -16.44
C LEU A 458 20.48 -58.44 -15.21
N LYS A 459 20.01 -58.03 -14.02
CA LYS A 459 20.09 -58.82 -12.79
C LYS A 459 19.37 -60.15 -12.94
N ALA A 460 18.14 -60.16 -13.46
CA ALA A 460 17.39 -61.40 -13.73
C ALA A 460 18.03 -62.30 -14.81
N ALA A 461 18.79 -61.74 -15.75
CA ALA A 461 19.53 -62.48 -16.77
C ALA A 461 20.81 -63.12 -16.21
N VAL A 462 21.51 -62.43 -15.29
CA VAL A 462 22.64 -62.99 -14.53
C VAL A 462 22.17 -63.99 -13.47
N ASP A 463 21.03 -63.74 -12.83
CA ASP A 463 20.39 -64.61 -11.85
C ASP A 463 19.62 -65.78 -12.50
N ARG A 464 19.56 -65.85 -13.83
CA ARG A 464 19.03 -67.03 -14.56
C ARG A 464 19.95 -68.26 -14.50
N ASP A 465 21.09 -68.16 -13.80
CA ASP A 465 21.88 -69.29 -13.32
C ASP A 465 21.60 -69.69 -11.85
N LYS A 466 20.69 -68.97 -11.13
CA LYS A 466 20.20 -69.37 -9.80
C LYS A 466 18.72 -69.02 -9.58
N GLY A 467 17.84 -69.93 -10.01
CA GLY A 467 16.67 -70.42 -9.27
C GLY A 467 15.56 -69.44 -8.80
N LYS A 468 14.44 -69.46 -9.55
CA LYS A 468 13.05 -68.99 -9.30
C LYS A 468 12.52 -68.91 -7.84
N LYS A 469 11.65 -67.92 -7.55
CA LYS A 469 10.15 -68.02 -7.47
C LYS A 469 9.54 -66.77 -6.79
N GLY A 470 8.41 -66.28 -7.32
CA GLY A 470 7.63 -65.17 -6.74
C GLY A 470 6.43 -65.60 -5.90
N THR A 471 5.77 -64.63 -5.25
CA THR A 471 4.40 -64.71 -4.71
C THR A 471 3.78 -63.31 -4.54
N ASN A 472 2.49 -63.20 -4.87
CA ASN A 472 1.62 -62.03 -4.72
C ASN A 472 1.15 -61.84 -3.26
N LEU A 473 0.92 -60.59 -2.85
CA LEU A 473 0.28 -60.20 -1.58
C LEU A 473 -1.01 -59.41 -1.86
N ALA A 474 -2.12 -59.88 -1.30
CA ALA A 474 -3.43 -59.25 -1.35
C ALA A 474 -3.87 -58.75 0.03
N GLY A 475 -4.32 -57.49 0.09
CA GLY A 475 -5.44 -56.99 0.90
C GLY A 475 -5.26 -56.76 2.41
N LYS A 476 -5.41 -55.50 2.85
CA LYS A 476 -6.57 -54.99 3.65
C LYS A 476 -6.23 -53.64 4.31
N TYR A 477 -7.02 -52.61 3.99
CA TYR A 477 -7.22 -51.43 4.83
C TYR A 477 -8.57 -51.55 5.53
N PRO A 478 -8.69 -51.34 6.85
CA PRO A 478 -9.95 -50.99 7.50
C PRO A 478 -10.07 -49.46 7.61
N GLY A 479 -11.24 -48.96 7.25
CA GLY A 479 -11.57 -47.54 7.33
C GLY A 479 -12.11 -47.09 8.68
N LYS A 480 -12.26 -45.75 8.73
CA LYS A 480 -13.19 -44.87 9.47
C LYS A 480 -13.11 -44.84 11.00
N ASP A 481 -12.89 -43.63 11.54
CA ASP A 481 -14.01 -42.81 12.04
C ASP A 481 -13.59 -41.42 12.53
N GLY A 482 -14.50 -40.44 12.34
CA GLY A 482 -14.68 -39.37 13.32
C GLY A 482 -14.60 -37.92 12.82
N LEU A 483 -15.60 -37.43 12.07
CA LEU A 483 -15.91 -35.99 12.09
C LEU A 483 -17.42 -35.74 11.97
N LYS A 484 -18.05 -35.44 13.11
CA LYS A 484 -19.45 -35.03 13.23
C LYS A 484 -19.50 -33.76 14.07
N MET A 485 -19.84 -32.63 13.45
CA MET A 485 -20.69 -31.55 13.98
C MET A 485 -20.41 -30.23 13.24
N LEU A 486 -21.32 -29.81 12.36
CA LEU A 486 -21.61 -28.39 12.14
C LEU A 486 -22.88 -28.21 11.30
N MET A 487 -23.98 -27.74 11.90
CA MET A 487 -24.80 -26.62 11.40
C MET A 487 -26.02 -26.42 12.31
N HIS A 488 -26.13 -25.24 12.91
CA HIS A 488 -27.43 -24.66 13.25
C HIS A 488 -27.34 -23.16 13.01
N LEU A 489 -28.12 -22.69 12.02
CA LEU A 489 -28.48 -21.28 11.86
C LEU A 489 -29.66 -20.93 12.77
N LEU A 490 -29.79 -19.62 13.04
CA LEU A 490 -31.00 -18.80 13.31
C LEU A 490 -30.68 -17.73 14.40
N PRO A 491 -31.46 -16.65 14.53
CA PRO A 491 -31.47 -15.43 13.71
C PRO A 491 -30.88 -14.23 14.49
N PHE A 492 -30.45 -13.19 13.76
CA PHE A 492 -29.87 -11.98 14.34
C PHE A 492 -30.91 -11.16 15.12
N LYS A 493 -30.71 -11.06 16.43
CA LYS A 493 -31.19 -9.93 17.26
C LYS A 493 -29.97 -9.10 17.66
N THR A 494 -29.94 -7.84 17.22
CA THR A 494 -28.84 -6.89 17.38
C THR A 494 -28.78 -6.32 18.80
N ASP A 495 -28.11 -7.06 19.71
CA ASP A 495 -27.57 -6.50 20.95
C ASP A 495 -26.11 -6.08 20.71
N PRO A 496 -25.73 -4.78 20.83
CA PRO A 496 -24.35 -4.33 20.69
C PRO A 496 -23.35 -5.03 21.63
N LYS A 497 -23.83 -5.52 22.79
CA LYS A 497 -23.03 -6.31 23.74
C LYS A 497 -22.58 -7.67 23.19
N ARG A 498 -23.29 -8.25 22.21
CA ARG A 498 -22.91 -9.52 21.56
C ARG A 498 -21.65 -9.35 20.69
N LEU A 499 -21.51 -8.20 20.02
CA LEU A 499 -20.36 -7.90 19.17
C LEU A 499 -19.05 -7.90 19.96
N LYS A 500 -19.08 -7.54 21.25
CA LYS A 500 -17.90 -7.58 22.12
C LYS A 500 -17.17 -8.94 22.12
N LYS A 501 -17.91 -10.05 22.01
CA LYS A 501 -17.34 -11.41 21.98
C LYS A 501 -17.28 -11.98 20.57
N GLU A 502 -18.30 -11.72 19.77
CA GLU A 502 -18.39 -12.31 18.43
C GLU A 502 -17.48 -11.61 17.43
N LEU A 503 -17.30 -10.29 17.50
CA LEU A 503 -16.42 -9.56 16.57
C LEU A 503 -14.96 -10.03 16.65
N PRO A 504 -14.30 -10.11 17.83
CA PRO A 504 -12.96 -10.69 17.90
C PRO A 504 -12.86 -12.15 17.43
N LYS A 505 -13.94 -12.94 17.59
CA LYS A 505 -13.96 -14.33 17.09
C LYS A 505 -14.05 -14.40 15.57
N GLN A 506 -14.93 -13.59 14.97
CA GLN A 506 -15.07 -13.50 13.52
C GLN A 506 -13.82 -12.88 12.88
N LEU A 507 -13.17 -11.91 13.54
CA LEU A 507 -11.90 -11.37 13.05
C LEU A 507 -10.78 -12.42 12.99
N LYS A 508 -10.84 -13.50 13.78
CA LYS A 508 -9.88 -14.62 13.68
C LYS A 508 -10.16 -15.58 12.52
N THR A 509 -11.36 -15.56 11.95
CA THR A 509 -11.67 -16.37 10.76
C THR A 509 -11.17 -15.71 9.48
N ILE A 510 -11.02 -14.38 9.50
CA ILE A 510 -10.46 -13.60 8.41
C ILE A 510 -8.95 -13.85 8.32
N LYS A 511 -8.48 -14.31 7.16
CA LYS A 511 -7.07 -14.54 6.84
C LYS A 511 -6.51 -13.39 6.00
N GLY A 512 -5.18 -13.32 5.88
CA GLY A 512 -4.51 -12.31 5.05
C GLY A 512 -4.97 -12.31 3.59
N ASP A 513 -5.31 -13.48 3.05
CA ASP A 513 -5.76 -13.65 1.66
C ASP A 513 -7.15 -13.05 1.38
N ASP A 514 -7.96 -12.83 2.43
CA ASP A 514 -9.31 -12.27 2.30
C ASP A 514 -9.28 -10.78 1.90
N ARG A 515 -8.16 -10.09 2.18
CA ARG A 515 -7.94 -8.66 1.85
C ARG A 515 -9.08 -7.75 2.32
N LEU A 516 -9.57 -8.01 3.53
CA LEU A 516 -10.58 -7.20 4.20
C LEU A 516 -9.90 -6.22 5.17
N LEU A 517 -10.27 -4.95 5.09
CA LEU A 517 -9.88 -3.93 6.05
C LEU A 517 -11.10 -3.51 6.87
N LEU A 518 -11.06 -3.77 8.19
CA LEU A 518 -12.08 -3.27 9.10
C LEU A 518 -11.71 -1.86 9.56
N VAL A 519 -12.47 -0.86 9.11
CA VAL A 519 -12.33 0.53 9.56
C VAL A 519 -13.46 0.87 10.52
N GLY A 520 -13.11 1.15 11.77
CA GLY A 520 -14.04 1.67 12.78
C GLY A 520 -13.86 3.17 12.94
N THR A 521 -14.96 3.92 12.89
CA THR A 521 -14.96 5.36 13.23
C THR A 521 -15.85 5.57 14.45
N SER A 522 -15.40 6.39 15.40
CA SER A 522 -16.18 6.72 16.60
C SER A 522 -15.87 8.13 17.08
N ARG A 523 -16.93 8.85 17.46
CA ARG A 523 -16.86 10.12 18.19
C ARG A 523 -17.00 9.95 19.70
N CYS A 524 -17.29 8.73 20.17
CA CYS A 524 -17.42 8.40 21.59
C CYS A 524 -16.57 7.16 21.93
N PRO A 525 -15.23 7.20 21.74
CA PRO A 525 -14.38 6.04 21.99
C PRO A 525 -14.34 5.62 23.47
N PHE A 526 -14.68 6.53 24.38
CA PHE A 526 -14.76 6.32 25.82
C PHE A 526 -15.92 5.42 26.26
N ASP A 527 -16.98 5.28 25.45
CA ASP A 527 -18.10 4.36 25.74
C ASP A 527 -17.70 2.89 25.53
N GLY A 528 -16.62 2.65 24.80
CA GLY A 528 -16.09 1.33 24.53
C GLY A 528 -15.03 0.89 25.55
N GLU A 529 -15.00 -0.40 25.86
CA GLU A 529 -13.94 -0.97 26.69
C GLU A 529 -12.62 -1.06 25.92
N MET A 530 -11.54 -0.53 26.51
CA MET A 530 -10.22 -0.49 25.88
C MET A 530 -9.69 -1.84 25.40
N LYS A 531 -9.73 -2.88 26.24
CA LYS A 531 -9.12 -4.18 25.92
C LYS A 531 -9.74 -4.85 24.68
N PRO A 532 -11.08 -4.99 24.57
CA PRO A 532 -11.72 -5.47 23.36
C PRO A 532 -11.42 -4.61 22.13
N LEU A 533 -11.47 -3.27 22.25
CA LEU A 533 -11.16 -2.37 21.14
C LEU A 533 -9.75 -2.56 20.62
N THR A 534 -8.74 -2.55 21.49
CA THR A 534 -7.33 -2.75 21.12
C THR A 534 -7.04 -4.18 20.65
N SER A 535 -7.93 -5.14 20.92
CA SER A 535 -7.83 -6.50 20.41
C SER A 535 -8.46 -6.66 19.03
N SER A 536 -9.47 -5.86 18.70
CA SER A 536 -10.16 -5.89 17.41
C SER A 536 -9.53 -4.97 16.37
N TYR A 537 -8.94 -3.85 16.80
CA TYR A 537 -8.31 -2.86 15.95
C TYR A 537 -6.81 -2.82 16.25
N GLN A 538 -6.00 -3.26 15.26
CA GLN A 538 -4.54 -3.30 15.40
C GLN A 538 -3.93 -1.90 15.43
N ARG A 539 -4.58 -0.93 14.78
CA ARG A 539 -4.17 0.48 14.71
C ARG A 539 -5.30 1.36 15.20
N ILE A 540 -4.97 2.34 16.03
CA ILE A 540 -5.92 3.30 16.59
C ILE A 540 -5.34 4.67 16.29
N ILE A 541 -5.99 5.39 15.38
CA ILE A 541 -5.55 6.68 14.90
C ILE A 541 -6.40 7.75 15.58
N LEU A 542 -5.76 8.63 16.36
CA LEU A 542 -6.42 9.83 16.88
C LEU A 542 -6.31 10.93 15.84
N ILE A 543 -7.44 11.37 15.30
CA ILE A 543 -7.50 12.51 14.38
C ILE A 543 -7.56 13.80 15.22
N PRO A 544 -6.50 14.62 15.26
CA PRO A 544 -6.53 15.86 16.01
C PRO A 544 -7.37 16.93 15.31
N ARG A 545 -7.74 17.97 16.05
CA ARG A 545 -8.36 19.16 15.46
C ARG A 545 -7.35 19.86 14.53
N PRO A 546 -7.82 20.51 13.46
CA PRO A 546 -6.92 21.25 12.57
C PRO A 546 -6.26 22.39 13.34
N ASP A 547 -4.94 22.47 13.28
CA ASP A 547 -4.16 23.57 13.80
C ASP A 547 -4.33 24.84 12.94
N TYR A 548 -3.65 25.93 13.30
CA TYR A 548 -3.76 27.19 12.56
C TYR A 548 -3.41 27.04 11.07
N ALA A 549 -2.29 26.37 10.77
CA ALA A 549 -1.83 26.17 9.40
C ALA A 549 -2.82 25.32 8.59
N SER A 550 -3.32 24.24 9.17
CA SER A 550 -4.36 23.40 8.57
C SER A 550 -5.64 24.18 8.32
N ARG A 551 -6.13 24.98 9.29
CA ARG A 551 -7.33 25.82 9.10
C ARG A 551 -7.15 26.83 7.99
N HIS A 552 -5.98 27.47 7.90
CA HIS A 552 -5.67 28.40 6.82
C HIS A 552 -5.70 27.75 5.44
N LEU A 553 -5.13 26.54 5.31
CA LEU A 553 -5.20 25.77 4.08
C LEU A 553 -6.63 25.29 3.77
N LEU A 554 -7.35 24.80 4.79
CA LEU A 554 -8.72 24.31 4.68
C LEU A 554 -9.67 25.41 4.21
N TRP A 555 -9.62 26.61 4.78
CA TRP A 555 -10.46 27.72 4.32
C TRP A 555 -10.28 28.01 2.82
N ARG A 556 -9.03 28.07 2.36
CA ARG A 556 -8.72 28.28 0.92
C ARG A 556 -9.30 27.17 0.05
N ARG A 557 -9.04 25.90 0.40
CA ARG A 557 -9.47 24.75 -0.40
C ARG A 557 -10.99 24.56 -0.37
N LEU A 558 -11.61 24.71 0.80
CA LEU A 558 -13.05 24.50 0.96
C LEU A 558 -13.88 25.60 0.28
N ILE A 559 -13.43 26.85 0.30
CA ILE A 559 -14.12 27.95 -0.42
C ILE A 559 -14.09 27.68 -1.92
N LEU A 560 -12.92 27.36 -2.49
CA LEU A 560 -12.79 27.02 -3.91
C LEU A 560 -13.65 25.81 -4.29
N LYS A 561 -13.65 24.77 -3.45
CA LYS A 561 -14.43 23.55 -3.67
C LYS A 561 -15.95 23.82 -3.72
N ASN A 562 -16.43 24.82 -2.98
CA ASN A 562 -17.85 25.22 -2.96
C ASN A 562 -18.15 26.38 -3.93
N GLY A 563 -17.32 26.60 -4.96
CA GLY A 563 -17.57 27.58 -6.02
C GLY A 563 -17.27 29.03 -5.65
N GLY A 564 -16.62 29.26 -4.51
CA GLY A 564 -16.15 30.58 -4.09
C GLY A 564 -14.86 30.99 -4.79
N THR A 565 -14.60 32.30 -4.84
CA THR A 565 -13.37 32.86 -5.42
C THR A 565 -12.52 33.49 -4.31
N LEU A 566 -11.24 33.13 -4.29
CA LEU A 566 -10.27 33.75 -3.37
C LEU A 566 -9.79 35.07 -3.98
N THR A 567 -9.97 36.15 -3.24
CA THR A 567 -9.53 37.51 -3.63
C THR A 567 -8.77 38.14 -2.46
N ASN A 568 -8.03 39.22 -2.72
CA ASN A 568 -7.30 39.96 -1.68
C ASN A 568 -8.22 40.59 -0.61
N HIS A 569 -9.53 40.62 -0.85
CA HIS A 569 -10.53 41.10 0.13
C HIS A 569 -10.89 40.04 1.19
N LEU A 570 -10.54 38.77 0.96
CA LEU A 570 -10.80 37.69 1.89
C LEU A 570 -9.58 37.47 2.78
N ASP A 571 -9.62 38.01 3.99
CA ASP A 571 -8.60 37.74 5.00
C ASP A 571 -8.79 36.34 5.62
N VAL A 572 -8.12 35.36 5.00
CA VAL A 572 -8.13 33.98 5.46
C VAL A 572 -7.34 33.81 6.76
N SER A 573 -6.32 34.63 7.00
CA SER A 573 -5.50 34.56 8.22
C SER A 573 -6.33 34.89 9.46
N SER A 574 -7.17 35.93 9.39
CA SER A 574 -8.10 36.27 10.47
C SER A 574 -9.19 35.22 10.65
N LEU A 575 -9.78 34.71 9.55
CA LEU A 575 -10.73 33.59 9.63
C LEU A 575 -10.13 32.39 10.37
N SER A 576 -8.89 32.03 10.05
CA SER A 576 -8.21 30.88 10.65
C SER A 576 -7.91 31.05 12.14
N LYS A 577 -7.71 32.30 12.60
CA LYS A 577 -7.57 32.64 14.02
C LYS A 577 -8.92 32.54 14.74
N VAL A 578 -9.97 33.13 14.17
CA VAL A 578 -11.31 33.16 14.78
C VAL A 578 -11.93 31.76 14.82
N THR A 579 -11.58 30.89 13.87
CA THR A 579 -12.10 29.53 13.81
C THR A 579 -11.31 28.52 14.65
N ASP A 580 -10.54 28.97 15.64
CA ASP A 580 -9.98 28.07 16.64
C ASP A 580 -11.13 27.44 17.45
N GLY A 581 -11.18 26.12 17.58
CA GLY A 581 -12.39 25.45 18.07
C GLY A 581 -13.15 24.66 17.01
N TYR A 582 -13.12 25.13 15.76
CA TYR A 582 -14.03 24.63 14.73
C TYR A 582 -13.43 23.47 13.93
N THR A 583 -14.29 22.49 13.61
CA THR A 583 -13.92 21.36 12.74
C THR A 583 -14.00 21.77 11.26
N PRO A 584 -13.38 21.00 10.35
CA PRO A 584 -13.59 21.16 8.92
C PRO A 584 -15.08 21.07 8.54
N GLY A 585 -15.86 20.24 9.26
CA GLY A 585 -17.31 20.14 9.08
C GLY A 585 -18.02 21.47 9.36
N HIS A 586 -17.70 22.13 10.48
CA HIS A 586 -18.27 23.43 10.82
C HIS A 586 -17.90 24.51 9.78
N MET A 587 -16.66 24.49 9.29
CA MET A 587 -16.22 25.40 8.22
C MET A 587 -17.03 25.17 6.95
N VAL A 588 -17.24 23.92 6.54
CA VAL A 588 -18.08 23.58 5.38
C VAL A 588 -19.51 24.08 5.57
N THR A 589 -20.11 23.85 6.73
CA THR A 589 -21.46 24.35 7.05
C THR A 589 -21.55 25.87 6.91
N ALA A 590 -20.59 26.61 7.47
CA ALA A 590 -20.54 28.07 7.35
C ALA A 590 -20.36 28.53 5.89
N ILE A 591 -19.51 27.83 5.12
CA ILE A 591 -19.30 28.12 3.69
C ILE A 591 -20.56 27.90 2.88
N GLN A 592 -21.24 26.77 3.09
CA GLN A 592 -22.47 26.42 2.35
C GLN A 592 -23.62 27.37 2.65
N GLN A 593 -23.73 27.89 3.88
CA GLN A 593 -24.72 28.91 4.22
C GLN A 593 -24.49 30.23 3.48
N ILE A 594 -23.24 30.59 3.17
CA ILE A 594 -22.90 31.84 2.49
C ILE A 594 -22.88 31.68 0.97
N LEU A 595 -22.18 30.67 0.47
CA LEU A 595 -21.99 30.38 -0.96
C LEU A 595 -23.20 29.69 -1.57
N THR A 596 -24.36 30.31 -1.45
CA THR A 596 -25.56 29.95 -2.23
C THR A 596 -25.35 30.26 -3.71
N GLU A 597 -26.11 29.63 -4.61
CA GLU A 597 -26.03 29.89 -6.06
C GLU A 597 -26.14 31.38 -6.39
N ARG A 598 -27.04 32.09 -5.71
CA ARG A 598 -27.21 33.54 -5.82
C ARG A 598 -25.96 34.30 -5.36
N ARG A 599 -25.33 33.89 -4.24
CA ARG A 599 -24.09 34.53 -3.76
C ARG A 599 -22.96 34.33 -4.76
N ILE A 600 -22.82 33.13 -5.32
CA ILE A 600 -21.78 32.78 -6.30
C ILE A 600 -21.87 33.70 -7.53
N GLN A 601 -23.06 33.90 -8.09
CA GLN A 601 -23.27 34.81 -9.23
C GLN A 601 -22.90 36.27 -8.89
N ALA A 602 -23.10 36.69 -7.63
CA ALA A 602 -22.79 38.03 -7.16
C ALA A 602 -21.31 38.26 -6.82
N LEU A 603 -20.47 37.22 -6.72
CA LEU A 603 -19.06 37.33 -6.34
C LEU A 603 -18.25 38.26 -7.26
N SER A 604 -18.63 38.33 -8.55
CA SER A 604 -17.99 39.21 -9.54
C SER A 604 -18.15 40.70 -9.24
N LYS A 605 -19.21 41.08 -8.52
CA LYS A 605 -19.52 42.48 -8.17
C LYS A 605 -19.29 42.79 -6.70
N LYS A 606 -19.54 41.81 -5.82
CA LYS A 606 -19.34 41.92 -4.38
C LYS A 606 -18.42 40.79 -3.94
N PRO A 607 -17.12 41.05 -3.73
CA PRO A 607 -16.17 40.01 -3.34
C PRO A 607 -16.54 39.42 -1.97
N LEU A 608 -16.02 38.24 -1.70
CA LEU A 608 -16.22 37.55 -0.43
C LEU A 608 -15.33 38.17 0.65
N THR A 609 -15.89 38.41 1.83
CA THR A 609 -15.16 38.99 2.97
C THR A 609 -15.21 38.06 4.19
N SER A 610 -14.21 38.14 5.06
CA SER A 610 -14.10 37.29 6.26
C SER A 610 -15.26 37.49 7.23
N VAL A 611 -15.78 38.71 7.34
CA VAL A 611 -16.88 39.06 8.25
C VAL A 611 -18.17 38.30 7.93
N GLU A 612 -18.40 37.94 6.66
CA GLU A 612 -19.60 37.18 6.26
C GLU A 612 -19.70 35.82 6.96
N PHE A 613 -18.57 35.21 7.32
CA PHE A 613 -18.50 33.91 7.99
C PHE A 613 -18.76 33.95 9.49
N ILE A 614 -18.66 35.13 10.11
CA ILE A 614 -18.77 35.25 11.57
C ILE A 614 -20.18 34.90 12.06
N ALA A 615 -21.22 35.40 11.40
CA ALA A 615 -22.60 35.14 11.84
C ALA A 615 -23.01 33.66 11.72
N PRO A 616 -22.68 32.93 10.62
CA PRO A 616 -22.86 31.48 10.56
C PRO A 616 -22.06 30.71 11.61
N LEU A 617 -20.79 31.07 11.81
CA LEU A 617 -19.92 30.39 12.78
C LEU A 617 -20.39 30.58 14.22
N ALA A 618 -20.88 31.77 14.57
CA ALA A 618 -21.37 32.08 15.91
C ALA A 618 -22.62 31.25 16.31
N ARG A 619 -23.32 30.65 15.35
CA ARG A 619 -24.47 29.75 15.61
C ARG A 619 -24.05 28.28 15.79
N ILE A 620 -22.78 27.97 15.59
CA ILE A 620 -22.24 26.61 15.68
C ILE A 620 -21.37 26.52 16.92
N ASP A 621 -21.65 25.54 17.77
CA ASP A 621 -20.84 25.29 18.96
C ASP A 621 -19.44 24.79 18.56
N PRO A 622 -18.36 25.46 19.01
CA PRO A 622 -17.01 24.99 18.79
C PRO A 622 -16.72 23.75 19.64
N ILE A 623 -15.73 22.95 19.23
CA ILE A 623 -15.19 21.89 20.08
C ILE A 623 -14.37 22.54 21.20
N TYR A 624 -14.82 22.31 22.42
CA TYR A 624 -14.19 22.81 23.63
C TYR A 624 -12.91 22.06 23.97
N LYS A 625 -12.02 22.68 24.76
CA LYS A 625 -10.70 22.12 25.09
C LYS A 625 -10.82 20.86 25.94
N GLU A 626 -11.80 20.83 26.83
CA GLU A 626 -12.10 19.70 27.73
C GLU A 626 -12.46 18.44 26.94
N GLU A 627 -13.21 18.60 25.85
CA GLU A 627 -13.54 17.50 24.95
C GLU A 627 -12.25 16.95 24.30
N GLU A 628 -11.38 17.81 23.80
CA GLU A 628 -10.09 17.39 23.22
C GLU A 628 -9.19 16.68 24.25
N GLU A 629 -9.11 17.20 25.48
CA GLU A 629 -8.36 16.58 26.56
C GLU A 629 -8.92 15.20 26.92
N SER A 630 -10.24 15.00 26.84
CA SER A 630 -10.86 13.70 27.05
C SER A 630 -10.39 12.67 26.01
N PHE A 631 -10.27 13.08 24.73
CA PHE A 631 -9.73 12.24 23.66
C PHE A 631 -8.24 11.94 23.85
N LYS A 632 -7.44 12.95 24.19
CA LYS A 632 -6.00 12.76 24.48
C LYS A 632 -5.79 11.83 25.68
N GLY A 633 -6.54 12.03 26.76
CA GLY A 633 -6.50 11.19 27.95
C GLY A 633 -6.98 9.76 27.71
N TRP A 634 -7.95 9.57 26.81
CA TRP A 634 -8.35 8.23 26.35
C TRP A 634 -7.26 7.59 25.49
N TYR A 635 -6.69 8.33 24.53
CA TYR A 635 -5.65 7.84 23.63
C TYR A 635 -4.38 7.45 24.38
N ALA A 636 -3.99 8.20 25.42
CA ALA A 636 -2.86 7.87 26.30
C ALA A 636 -3.00 6.49 26.99
N LYS A 637 -4.21 5.93 27.07
CA LYS A 637 -4.46 4.59 27.63
C LYS A 637 -4.24 3.46 26.61
N THR A 638 -4.14 3.78 25.31
CA THR A 638 -3.85 2.81 24.25
C THR A 638 -2.42 2.26 24.38
N PRO A 639 -2.10 1.09 23.79
CA PRO A 639 -0.73 0.56 23.81
C PRO A 639 0.31 1.56 23.25
N LEU A 640 0.00 2.22 22.14
CA LEU A 640 0.90 3.20 21.52
C LEU A 640 0.99 4.48 22.36
N GLY A 641 -0.15 5.00 22.84
CA GLY A 641 -0.18 6.18 23.70
C GLY A 641 0.60 5.99 25.02
N LYS A 642 0.55 4.78 25.62
CA LYS A 642 1.34 4.45 26.80
C LYS A 642 2.84 4.42 26.51
N LYS A 643 3.26 3.88 25.36
CA LYS A 643 4.67 3.89 24.95
C LYS A 643 5.16 5.32 24.74
N ARG A 644 4.37 6.15 24.06
CA ARG A 644 4.66 7.57 23.84
C ARG A 644 4.79 8.36 25.15
N ALA A 645 3.86 8.18 26.09
CA ALA A 645 3.91 8.85 27.39
C ALA A 645 5.14 8.45 28.22
N LYS A 646 5.53 7.17 28.18
CA LYS A 646 6.74 6.70 28.86
C LYS A 646 8.02 7.27 28.24
N ALA A 647 8.09 7.35 26.92
CA ALA A 647 9.24 7.92 26.22
C ALA A 647 9.43 9.40 26.59
N ALA A 648 8.34 10.18 26.58
CA ALA A 648 8.39 11.59 26.98
C ALA A 648 8.88 11.79 28.44
N GLN A 649 8.48 10.91 29.37
CA GLN A 649 8.95 10.95 30.76
C GLN A 649 10.45 10.61 30.88
N ALA A 650 10.95 9.65 30.09
CA ALA A 650 12.36 9.30 30.09
C ALA A 650 13.25 10.43 29.53
N ASP A 651 12.76 11.15 28.52
CA ASP A 651 13.45 12.31 27.95
C ASP A 651 13.52 13.48 28.97
N GLU A 652 12.43 13.72 29.74
CA GLU A 652 12.40 14.73 30.82
C GLU A 652 13.31 14.38 32.01
N ASP A 653 13.39 13.10 32.41
CA ASP A 653 14.25 12.65 33.51
C ASP A 653 15.74 12.59 33.10
N GLY A 654 16.04 12.39 31.80
CA GLY A 654 17.39 12.35 31.25
C GLY A 654 18.06 13.73 31.14
N ASP A 655 17.29 14.78 30.83
CA ASP A 655 17.78 16.17 30.73
C ASP A 655 18.00 16.82 32.12
N GLY A 656 17.48 16.21 33.19
CA GLY A 656 17.65 16.66 34.58
C GLY A 656 18.98 16.27 35.25
N GLY A 657 19.84 15.47 34.59
CA GLY A 657 21.04 14.85 35.17
C GLY A 657 22.30 15.71 35.23
N GLY A 658 22.19 17.04 35.12
CA GLY A 658 23.33 17.93 34.86
C GLY A 658 23.43 19.17 35.74
N LYS A 659 23.18 19.14 37.05
CA LYS A 659 23.60 20.23 37.95
C LYS A 659 23.92 19.78 39.39
N GLY A 660 25.22 19.60 39.63
CA GLY A 660 25.93 20.18 40.78
C GLY A 660 25.57 19.68 42.17
N GLY A 661 26.34 18.70 42.65
CA GLY A 661 26.47 18.45 44.09
C GLY A 661 27.04 19.68 44.82
N LYS A 662 26.35 20.13 45.87
CA LYS A 662 26.97 20.76 47.03
C LYS A 662 26.25 20.32 48.30
N GLY A 663 27.00 19.63 49.15
CA GLY A 663 26.49 18.87 50.28
C GLY A 663 25.90 19.71 51.41
N LYS A 664 25.05 19.04 52.21
CA LYS A 664 24.74 19.44 53.57
C LYS A 664 25.10 18.30 54.52
N LYS A 665 26.16 18.55 55.31
CA LYS A 665 26.68 17.69 56.37
C LYS A 665 25.62 17.33 57.41
N GLY A 666 25.61 16.04 57.75
CA GLY A 666 25.29 15.38 59.02
C GLY A 666 24.46 16.08 60.09
N LYS A 667 23.39 15.38 60.50
CA LYS A 667 23.08 15.23 61.94
C LYS A 667 22.55 13.82 62.21
N LYS A 668 23.42 12.99 62.78
CA LYS A 668 23.12 11.68 63.38
C LYS A 668 22.32 11.93 64.67
N GLY A 669 21.11 11.40 64.76
CA GLY A 669 20.21 11.58 65.91
C GLY A 669 19.40 10.32 66.22
N LYS A 670 20.03 9.41 66.96
CA LYS A 670 19.48 8.45 67.95
C LYS A 670 18.13 7.75 67.71
N LYS A 671 18.23 6.41 67.72
CA LYS A 671 17.21 5.42 68.16
C LYS A 671 16.33 5.93 69.32
N GLY A 672 15.03 5.68 69.21
CA GLY A 672 14.09 5.64 70.32
C GLY A 672 12.82 4.90 69.90
N GLY A 673 12.67 3.63 70.30
CA GLY A 673 11.50 2.83 69.98
C GLY A 673 10.27 3.26 70.75
N LYS A 674 9.07 3.05 70.17
CA LYS A 674 7.88 2.75 70.95
C LYS A 674 6.85 1.94 70.16
N LYS A 675 6.78 0.67 70.52
CA LYS A 675 5.61 -0.21 70.42
C LYS A 675 4.40 0.46 71.09
N LYS A 676 3.24 0.44 70.43
CA LYS A 676 1.85 0.42 70.95
C LYS A 676 0.95 0.65 69.73
N GLY A 677 -0.09 -0.09 69.40
CA GLY A 677 -0.84 -1.14 70.07
C GLY A 677 -2.20 -1.18 69.38
N LYS A 678 -2.70 -2.38 69.08
CA LYS A 678 -4.08 -2.68 68.64
C LYS A 678 -5.12 -1.77 69.30
N LYS A 679 -6.14 -1.36 68.54
CA LYS A 679 -7.54 -1.62 68.93
C LYS A 679 -8.48 -1.59 67.73
N LYS A 680 -9.16 -2.73 67.55
CA LYS A 680 -10.47 -2.84 66.92
C LYS A 680 -11.46 -1.91 67.64
N LYS A 681 -12.35 -1.28 66.89
CA LYS A 681 -13.78 -1.50 67.04
C LYS A 681 -14.41 -1.48 65.66
#